data_AF-A0A510L9P3-F1
#
_entry.id   AF-A0A510L9P3-F1
#
_cell.length_a   1.000
_cell.length_b   1.000
_cell.length_c   1.000
_cell.angle_alpha   90.00
_cell.angle_beta   90.00
_cell.angle_gamma   90.00
#
_symmetry.space_group_name_H-M   'P 1'
#
loop_
_entity.id
_entity.type
_entity.pdbx_description
1 polymer ?
#
loop_
_entity_poly.entity_id
_entity_poly.type
_entity_poly.pdbx_seq_one_letter_code
_entity_poly.pdbx_strand_id
1 'polypeptide(L)'
;MLKAKIVESRREKLSFEIAKKPKDNFLQKTEVYSKEELAEKEKEWIEIFEEKEKYKNSENLKKNENESTDKIKENELKKITEPTEGIKQEEVSEKPEIKEGEEELDSEKETSDSLSDSKEEVSVETENKKENDSQVEKEVDKRGPKLEIVTPLRREEISKRYNSENIDPNFQQFPKLEAFENKEVKEKELEDELKKVNAMFDNNQGYDDVVKKSIEEIFKSKPMDLKRKQEIEKSIRENVRHLENVLKEFGVEAKVVNYEYGPTITRYEIVIPKGIKVSKVTGLSDDIAMNLAAESIRIEAPIPGKNTIGIETPNKIKEPVHFSNIIKNKELDKGELRVILGKDIVGRDKFIDIAKMPHLLIAGQTGSGKSVAVNTLISTLISKKSENEVKFIMVDPKMVELMPYNDIPHLLVPVIIDPQQAAIALRWAVNEMENRYKQLMENGVRNIKTYNGLSFVEKMPYIVIIIDELADLMMVASGSVEESIARIAQKARAVGIHLVVATQRPSTDVITGMIKANLPSRISFALRSQIDSRTILDTAGAEKLLGQGDMLLLANGSSKLERIQGAYISDEEVKNLTDTLKSSKKVKYRNEILEEIQEETIDIDPFFENAVNIIKQENKVSISLLQRKLKVGFNRASRIYEQLKEHGVVSYDDQIITDNIDEIN
;
A
#
# COMPACT_ATOMS: atom_id res chain seq x y z
N MET A 1 -28.55 -30.77 -9.13
CA MET A 1 -29.52 -29.68 -8.83
C MET A 1 -28.85 -28.33 -8.54
N LEU A 2 -27.96 -28.19 -7.54
CA LEU A 2 -27.46 -26.88 -7.08
C LEU A 2 -26.95 -25.94 -8.20
N LYS A 3 -26.13 -26.46 -9.14
CA LYS A 3 -25.61 -25.70 -10.29
C LYS A 3 -26.71 -25.11 -11.18
N ALA A 4 -27.86 -25.79 -11.31
CA ALA A 4 -29.01 -25.27 -12.05
C ALA A 4 -29.67 -24.09 -11.31
N LYS A 5 -29.97 -24.25 -10.01
CA LYS A 5 -30.51 -23.16 -9.16
C LYS A 5 -29.60 -21.92 -9.12
N ILE A 6 -28.29 -22.09 -9.21
CA ILE A 6 -27.33 -20.97 -9.28
C ILE A 6 -27.43 -20.24 -10.64
N VAL A 7 -27.60 -20.96 -11.75
CA VAL A 7 -27.80 -20.34 -13.08
C VAL A 7 -29.16 -19.65 -13.19
N GLU A 8 -30.20 -20.28 -12.62
CA GLU A 8 -31.57 -19.79 -12.55
C GLU A 8 -31.67 -18.51 -11.71
N SER A 9 -31.17 -18.52 -10.47
CA SER A 9 -31.11 -17.34 -9.60
C SER A 9 -30.21 -16.22 -10.17
N ARG A 10 -29.15 -16.55 -10.93
CA ARG A 10 -28.37 -15.56 -11.67
C ARG A 10 -29.18 -14.94 -12.82
N ARG A 11 -29.98 -15.71 -13.57
CA ARG A 11 -30.90 -15.17 -14.59
C ARG A 11 -31.96 -14.25 -13.97
N GLU A 12 -32.58 -14.67 -12.85
CA GLU A 12 -33.57 -13.85 -12.12
C GLU A 12 -32.98 -12.54 -11.59
N LYS A 13 -31.77 -12.57 -11.01
CA LYS A 13 -31.08 -11.35 -10.61
C LYS A 13 -30.76 -10.43 -11.80
N LEU A 14 -30.29 -11.00 -12.91
CA LEU A 14 -29.97 -10.23 -14.10
C LEU A 14 -31.22 -9.53 -14.67
N SER A 15 -32.34 -10.24 -14.80
CA SER A 15 -33.60 -9.64 -15.28
C SER A 15 -34.15 -8.57 -14.32
N PHE A 16 -34.00 -8.76 -13.01
CA PHE A 16 -34.39 -7.76 -12.01
C PHE A 16 -33.51 -6.50 -11.99
N GLU A 17 -32.24 -6.60 -12.40
CA GLU A 17 -31.37 -5.42 -12.57
C GLU A 17 -31.64 -4.70 -13.89
N ILE A 18 -31.80 -5.47 -14.99
CA ILE A 18 -32.16 -4.96 -16.32
C ILE A 18 -33.49 -4.21 -16.33
N ALA A 19 -34.46 -4.63 -15.51
CA ALA A 19 -35.78 -4.01 -15.45
C ALA A 19 -35.82 -2.60 -14.80
N LYS A 20 -34.73 -2.10 -14.19
CA LYS A 20 -34.72 -0.81 -13.48
C LYS A 20 -34.50 0.36 -14.44
N LYS A 21 -35.24 1.45 -14.25
CA LYS A 21 -34.98 2.72 -14.93
C LYS A 21 -33.69 3.34 -14.36
N PRO A 22 -32.82 3.96 -15.18
CA PRO A 22 -31.63 4.65 -14.69
C PRO A 22 -32.02 5.83 -13.79
N LYS A 23 -31.11 6.25 -12.90
CA LYS A 23 -31.29 7.41 -12.03
C LYS A 23 -30.27 8.48 -12.36
N ASP A 24 -30.71 9.73 -12.40
CA ASP A 24 -29.86 10.90 -12.55
C ASP A 24 -29.16 11.29 -11.24
N ASN A 25 -29.75 10.91 -10.09
CA ASN A 25 -29.18 11.15 -8.77
C ASN A 25 -29.57 10.04 -7.76
N PHE A 26 -28.68 9.76 -6.81
CA PHE A 26 -28.81 8.73 -5.78
C PHE A 26 -30.09 8.83 -4.95
N LEU A 27 -30.60 10.06 -4.75
CA LEU A 27 -31.81 10.36 -3.96
C LEU A 27 -33.14 10.03 -4.66
N GLN A 28 -33.16 9.76 -5.97
CA GLN A 28 -34.39 9.35 -6.66
C GLN A 28 -34.84 7.94 -6.19
N LYS A 29 -36.15 7.70 -6.14
CA LYS A 29 -36.70 6.34 -5.90
C LYS A 29 -36.38 5.42 -7.09
N THR A 30 -36.30 4.11 -6.83
CA THR A 30 -36.00 3.13 -7.88
C THR A 30 -37.26 2.77 -8.63
N GLU A 31 -37.41 3.26 -9.85
CA GLU A 31 -38.49 2.88 -10.77
C GLU A 31 -38.08 1.71 -11.66
N VAL A 32 -39.09 1.03 -12.21
CA VAL A 32 -38.96 -0.21 -12.98
C VAL A 32 -39.75 -0.02 -14.28
N TYR A 33 -39.22 -0.51 -15.40
CA TYR A 33 -39.93 -0.51 -16.68
C TYR A 33 -41.22 -1.35 -16.60
N SER A 34 -42.27 -0.90 -17.27
CA SER A 34 -43.46 -1.72 -17.53
C SER A 34 -43.08 -2.93 -18.41
N LYS A 35 -43.92 -3.98 -18.42
CA LYS A 35 -43.67 -5.15 -19.30
C LYS A 35 -43.68 -4.79 -20.79
N GLU A 36 -44.35 -3.71 -21.17
CA GLU A 36 -44.44 -3.23 -22.54
C GLU A 36 -43.21 -2.36 -22.86
N GLU A 37 -42.85 -1.42 -21.98
CA GLU A 37 -41.62 -0.61 -22.10
C GLU A 37 -40.36 -1.50 -22.17
N LEU A 38 -40.31 -2.59 -21.39
CA LEU A 38 -39.17 -3.50 -21.34
C LEU A 38 -39.02 -4.30 -22.64
N ALA A 39 -40.13 -4.70 -23.27
CA ALA A 39 -40.11 -5.39 -24.57
C ALA A 39 -39.72 -4.48 -25.74
N GLU A 40 -39.90 -3.16 -25.61
CA GLU A 40 -39.32 -2.19 -26.56
C GLU A 40 -37.82 -1.98 -26.30
N LYS A 41 -37.41 -1.84 -25.03
CA LYS A 41 -35.99 -1.70 -24.65
C LYS A 41 -35.15 -2.93 -25.01
N GLU A 42 -35.69 -4.14 -24.92
CA GLU A 42 -35.00 -5.35 -25.39
C GLU A 42 -34.66 -5.29 -26.89
N LYS A 43 -35.53 -4.72 -27.74
CA LYS A 43 -35.24 -4.55 -29.18
C LYS A 43 -34.15 -3.51 -29.42
N GLU A 44 -34.28 -2.35 -28.79
CA GLU A 44 -33.31 -1.25 -28.88
C GLU A 44 -31.90 -1.70 -28.44
N TRP A 45 -31.81 -2.53 -27.39
CA TRP A 45 -30.54 -3.11 -26.95
C TRP A 45 -30.00 -4.18 -27.90
N ILE A 46 -30.84 -4.97 -28.57
CA ILE A 46 -30.42 -5.95 -29.59
C ILE A 46 -29.81 -5.22 -30.80
N GLU A 47 -30.46 -4.15 -31.29
CA GLU A 47 -29.93 -3.34 -32.40
C GLU A 47 -28.56 -2.72 -32.04
N ILE A 48 -28.44 -2.14 -30.84
CA ILE A 48 -27.17 -1.61 -30.31
C ILE A 48 -26.09 -2.70 -30.16
N PHE A 49 -26.48 -3.96 -29.89
CA PHE A 49 -25.54 -5.08 -29.82
C PHE A 49 -25.04 -5.50 -31.20
N GLU A 50 -25.95 -5.62 -32.18
CA GLU A 50 -25.58 -5.92 -33.56
C GLU A 50 -24.69 -4.84 -34.19
N GLU A 51 -24.96 -3.56 -33.94
CA GLU A 51 -24.06 -2.47 -34.38
C GLU A 51 -22.67 -2.60 -33.77
N LYS A 52 -22.57 -2.94 -32.48
CA LYS A 52 -21.29 -3.15 -31.79
C LYS A 52 -20.53 -4.38 -32.29
N GLU A 53 -21.20 -5.46 -32.68
CA GLU A 53 -20.54 -6.60 -33.33
C GLU A 53 -20.07 -6.27 -34.75
N LYS A 54 -20.88 -5.56 -35.54
CA LYS A 54 -20.46 -5.03 -36.85
C LYS A 54 -19.23 -4.12 -36.73
N TYR A 55 -19.20 -3.23 -35.72
CA TYR A 55 -18.04 -2.38 -35.43
C TYR A 55 -16.80 -3.20 -35.04
N LYS A 56 -16.92 -4.15 -34.10
CA LYS A 56 -15.82 -5.03 -33.67
C LYS A 56 -15.22 -5.84 -34.81
N ASN A 57 -16.05 -6.40 -35.68
CA ASN A 57 -15.57 -7.14 -36.85
C ASN A 57 -14.81 -6.23 -37.83
N SER A 58 -15.23 -4.97 -37.97
CA SER A 58 -14.50 -3.98 -38.78
C SER A 58 -13.14 -3.58 -38.17
N GLU A 59 -13.01 -3.54 -36.83
CA GLU A 59 -11.72 -3.34 -36.17
C GLU A 59 -10.80 -4.56 -36.26
N ASN A 60 -11.35 -5.77 -36.11
CA ASN A 60 -10.56 -7.01 -36.19
C ASN A 60 -10.01 -7.25 -37.61
N LEU A 61 -10.78 -6.93 -38.66
CA LEU A 61 -10.30 -6.93 -40.04
C LEU A 61 -9.09 -5.99 -40.20
N LYS A 62 -9.23 -4.74 -39.76
CA LYS A 62 -8.14 -3.73 -39.81
C LYS A 62 -6.91 -4.13 -38.98
N LYS A 63 -7.06 -4.88 -37.88
CA LYS A 63 -5.93 -5.43 -37.13
C LYS A 63 -5.20 -6.55 -37.88
N ASN A 64 -5.94 -7.46 -38.51
CA ASN A 64 -5.35 -8.57 -39.27
C ASN A 64 -4.58 -8.09 -40.52
N GLU A 65 -5.04 -7.01 -41.17
CA GLU A 65 -4.31 -6.35 -42.26
C GLU A 65 -2.98 -5.75 -41.78
N ASN A 66 -2.97 -5.07 -40.63
CA ASN A 66 -1.72 -4.53 -40.07
C ASN A 66 -0.75 -5.66 -39.63
N GLU A 67 -1.22 -6.68 -38.90
CA GLU A 67 -0.39 -7.81 -38.46
C GLU A 67 0.24 -8.60 -39.61
N SER A 68 -0.42 -8.67 -40.78
CA SER A 68 0.15 -9.32 -41.95
C SER A 68 1.23 -8.47 -42.65
N THR A 69 1.11 -7.13 -42.63
CA THR A 69 2.18 -6.25 -43.16
C THR A 69 3.45 -6.22 -42.31
N ASP A 70 3.38 -6.45 -41.00
CA ASP A 70 4.58 -6.46 -40.14
C ASP A 70 5.28 -7.82 -40.10
N LYS A 71 4.54 -8.95 -40.18
CA LYS A 71 5.13 -10.30 -40.25
C LYS A 71 5.95 -10.55 -41.53
N ILE A 72 5.69 -9.81 -42.60
CA ILE A 72 6.51 -9.84 -43.83
C ILE A 72 7.88 -9.20 -43.58
N LYS A 73 7.93 -8.06 -42.88
CA LYS A 73 9.19 -7.32 -42.60
C LYS A 73 10.10 -8.06 -41.62
N GLU A 74 9.54 -8.80 -40.65
CA GLU A 74 10.34 -9.49 -39.64
C GLU A 74 11.06 -10.76 -40.16
N ASN A 75 10.59 -11.34 -41.27
CA ASN A 75 11.18 -12.54 -41.87
C ASN A 75 12.35 -12.25 -42.82
N GLU A 76 12.48 -11.05 -43.37
CA GLU A 76 13.63 -10.70 -44.23
C GLU A 76 14.91 -10.39 -43.42
N LEU A 77 14.79 -9.87 -42.20
CA LEU A 77 15.95 -9.51 -41.36
C LEU A 77 16.62 -10.69 -40.62
N LYS A 78 16.02 -11.89 -40.60
CA LYS A 78 16.55 -13.07 -39.86
C LYS A 78 17.36 -14.04 -40.74
N LYS A 79 17.82 -13.60 -41.92
CA LYS A 79 18.51 -14.44 -42.91
C LYS A 79 20.00 -14.13 -43.11
N ILE A 80 20.61 -13.35 -42.21
CA ILE A 80 22.03 -12.99 -42.23
C ILE A 80 22.61 -13.20 -40.81
N THR A 81 23.86 -13.67 -40.75
CA THR A 81 24.67 -14.03 -39.55
C THR A 81 24.13 -15.12 -38.61
N GLU A 82 24.64 -16.34 -38.77
CA GLU A 82 25.40 -17.03 -37.71
C GLU A 82 26.43 -18.01 -38.35
N PRO A 83 27.56 -18.34 -37.70
CA PRO A 83 28.68 -19.07 -38.31
C PRO A 83 28.70 -20.59 -37.99
N THR A 84 29.64 -21.29 -38.63
CA THR A 84 29.84 -22.75 -38.58
C THR A 84 30.58 -23.26 -37.34
N GLU A 85 30.15 -24.41 -36.81
CA GLU A 85 31.05 -25.49 -36.36
C GLU A 85 30.33 -26.85 -36.53
N GLY A 86 31.04 -27.99 -36.52
CA GLY A 86 30.54 -29.17 -37.27
C GLY A 86 30.84 -30.59 -36.79
N ILE A 87 29.89 -31.46 -37.17
CA ILE A 87 30.02 -32.89 -37.55
C ILE A 87 30.42 -33.90 -36.46
N LYS A 88 29.48 -34.82 -36.17
CA LYS A 88 29.58 -36.30 -36.11
C LYS A 88 28.27 -36.87 -35.52
N GLN A 89 27.69 -38.01 -35.93
CA GLN A 89 27.98 -38.96 -37.02
C GLN A 89 26.69 -39.75 -37.40
N GLU A 90 26.65 -40.38 -38.58
CA GLU A 90 26.08 -41.71 -38.97
C GLU A 90 25.10 -42.47 -38.00
N GLU A 91 24.09 -43.27 -38.40
CA GLU A 91 23.46 -43.70 -39.67
C GLU A 91 22.20 -44.59 -39.33
N VAL A 92 21.29 -45.12 -40.18
CA VAL A 92 20.92 -45.05 -41.62
C VAL A 92 19.47 -45.58 -41.83
N SER A 93 18.81 -45.29 -42.97
CA SER A 93 17.66 -46.05 -43.57
C SER A 93 16.29 -46.00 -42.86
N GLU A 94 15.13 -46.28 -43.48
CA GLU A 94 14.79 -46.77 -44.85
C GLU A 94 13.83 -45.84 -45.64
N LYS A 95 13.67 -46.13 -46.94
CA LYS A 95 12.71 -45.60 -47.95
C LYS A 95 11.83 -46.78 -48.45
N PRO A 96 10.87 -46.67 -49.41
CA PRO A 96 10.34 -45.52 -50.17
C PRO A 96 8.81 -45.30 -49.87
N GLU A 97 7.94 -44.56 -50.58
CA GLU A 97 7.52 -44.51 -52.00
C GLU A 97 6.89 -43.13 -52.36
N ILE A 98 7.18 -42.49 -53.52
CA ILE A 98 6.66 -42.73 -54.90
C ILE A 98 5.18 -42.28 -55.02
N LYS A 99 4.72 -41.40 -55.95
CA LYS A 99 5.21 -40.90 -57.26
C LYS A 99 4.52 -39.54 -57.65
N GLU A 100 5.21 -38.55 -58.27
CA GLU A 100 5.26 -38.13 -59.71
C GLU A 100 4.17 -37.16 -60.24
N GLY A 101 4.49 -36.41 -61.31
CA GLY A 101 3.67 -35.34 -61.94
C GLY A 101 4.03 -33.93 -61.41
N GLU A 102 4.72 -32.99 -62.10
CA GLU A 102 4.81 -32.63 -63.53
C GLU A 102 3.48 -32.03 -64.06
N GLU A 103 3.42 -30.92 -64.80
CA GLU A 103 4.47 -30.24 -65.60
C GLU A 103 4.26 -28.70 -65.73
N GLU A 104 5.23 -28.07 -66.40
CA GLU A 104 5.34 -26.80 -67.16
C GLU A 104 4.06 -26.11 -67.76
N LEU A 105 4.04 -24.88 -68.33
CA LEU A 105 5.01 -23.79 -68.61
C LEU A 105 4.28 -22.44 -68.89
N ASP A 106 5.03 -21.42 -69.35
CA ASP A 106 4.61 -20.26 -70.18
C ASP A 106 3.71 -19.14 -69.58
N SER A 107 3.61 -17.95 -70.21
CA SER A 107 4.65 -16.96 -70.62
C SER A 107 4.01 -15.60 -71.04
N GLU A 108 4.86 -14.59 -71.28
CA GLU A 108 4.56 -13.29 -71.94
C GLU A 108 3.55 -12.33 -71.26
N LYS A 109 3.26 -11.15 -71.84
CA LYS A 109 4.02 -9.87 -71.76
C LYS A 109 3.15 -8.68 -72.24
N GLU A 110 3.57 -7.42 -71.98
CA GLU A 110 3.09 -6.18 -72.65
C GLU A 110 1.58 -5.81 -72.41
N THR A 111 1.00 -4.62 -72.63
CA THR A 111 1.35 -3.18 -72.89
C THR A 111 0.14 -2.30 -72.44
N SER A 112 0.07 -0.96 -72.32
CA SER A 112 0.99 0.21 -72.38
C SER A 112 0.33 1.46 -71.69
N ASP A 113 0.98 2.63 -71.74
CA ASP A 113 0.46 4.02 -71.55
C ASP A 113 0.03 4.49 -70.13
N SER A 114 0.31 5.72 -69.63
CA SER A 114 0.46 7.12 -70.14
C SER A 114 -0.87 7.93 -70.17
N LEU A 115 -0.99 9.24 -69.83
CA LEU A 115 -0.09 10.41 -69.88
C LEU A 115 -0.57 11.60 -68.97
N SER A 116 0.36 12.45 -68.45
CA SER A 116 0.22 13.93 -68.24
C SER A 116 -0.78 14.52 -67.17
N ASP A 117 -0.66 15.74 -66.60
CA ASP A 117 0.39 16.80 -66.65
C ASP A 117 0.36 17.82 -65.47
N SER A 118 1.50 18.49 -65.19
CA SER A 118 1.67 19.89 -64.69
C SER A 118 1.18 20.34 -63.27
N LYS A 119 1.75 21.32 -62.55
CA LYS A 119 3.06 22.06 -62.60
C LYS A 119 3.32 22.89 -61.30
N GLU A 120 4.60 23.12 -60.96
CA GLU A 120 5.30 24.36 -60.46
C GLU A 120 4.63 25.40 -59.51
N GLU A 121 5.32 26.22 -58.68
CA GLU A 121 6.64 26.22 -57.97
C GLU A 121 6.78 27.50 -57.07
N VAL A 122 7.72 27.54 -56.09
CA VAL A 122 8.61 28.69 -55.65
C VAL A 122 8.02 30.10 -55.29
N SER A 123 8.51 30.94 -54.35
CA SER A 123 9.33 30.87 -53.10
C SER A 123 9.47 32.27 -52.40
N VAL A 124 10.23 32.37 -51.28
CA VAL A 124 11.10 33.52 -50.84
C VAL A 124 10.56 34.81 -50.11
N GLU A 125 11.03 34.97 -48.85
CA GLU A 125 11.61 36.16 -48.13
C GLU A 125 10.85 37.40 -47.54
N THR A 126 10.98 37.52 -46.20
CA THR A 126 11.35 38.65 -45.28
C THR A 126 10.82 40.11 -45.29
N GLU A 127 10.55 40.58 -44.05
CA GLU A 127 11.05 41.80 -43.35
C GLU A 127 10.17 43.06 -43.01
N ASN A 128 10.07 43.31 -41.69
CA ASN A 128 10.30 44.58 -40.94
C ASN A 128 9.25 45.73 -40.78
N LYS A 129 9.26 46.32 -39.56
CA LYS A 129 8.82 47.70 -39.15
C LYS A 129 7.31 48.08 -39.15
N LYS A 130 6.80 49.07 -38.39
CA LYS A 130 7.11 49.60 -37.01
C LYS A 130 6.02 50.63 -36.56
N GLU A 131 5.81 50.77 -35.24
CA GLU A 131 5.35 51.98 -34.48
C GLU A 131 3.98 52.70 -34.70
N ASN A 132 3.16 52.64 -33.62
CA ASN A 132 2.49 53.74 -32.87
C ASN A 132 1.13 54.40 -33.27
N ASP A 133 0.37 54.67 -32.18
CA ASP A 133 -0.69 55.69 -31.93
C ASP A 133 -2.00 55.73 -32.76
N SER A 134 -3.16 56.14 -32.19
CA SER A 134 -3.59 56.16 -30.76
C SER A 134 -5.13 56.34 -30.63
N GLN A 135 -5.65 56.13 -29.41
CA GLN A 135 -6.95 56.57 -28.84
C GLN A 135 -8.29 55.96 -29.33
N VAL A 136 -8.84 55.07 -28.48
CA VAL A 136 -10.17 55.13 -27.81
C VAL A 136 -11.44 55.33 -28.66
N GLU A 137 -12.27 54.28 -28.74
CA GLU A 137 -13.59 54.26 -28.07
C GLU A 137 -14.06 52.81 -27.74
N LYS A 138 -15.30 52.63 -27.25
CA LYS A 138 -15.83 51.43 -26.54
C LYS A 138 -16.57 50.45 -27.51
N GLU A 139 -17.09 49.27 -27.16
CA GLU A 139 -17.34 48.56 -25.88
C GLU A 139 -17.50 47.02 -26.09
N VAL A 140 -17.93 46.27 -25.06
CA VAL A 140 -18.41 44.85 -25.07
C VAL A 140 -17.38 43.70 -25.28
N ASP A 141 -16.62 43.47 -24.20
CA ASP A 141 -16.52 42.18 -23.47
C ASP A 141 -16.46 40.81 -24.20
N LYS A 142 -15.27 40.19 -24.15
CA LYS A 142 -15.08 38.73 -23.94
C LYS A 142 -13.79 38.48 -23.14
N ARG A 143 -13.86 38.01 -21.89
CA ARG A 143 -12.67 37.52 -21.15
C ARG A 143 -12.95 36.26 -20.31
N GLY A 144 -12.24 35.18 -20.63
CA GLY A 144 -11.96 34.12 -19.66
C GLY A 144 -10.85 34.53 -18.69
N PRO A 145 -10.80 34.00 -17.46
CA PRO A 145 -9.84 34.43 -16.45
C PRO A 145 -8.42 33.91 -16.74
N LYS A 146 -7.43 34.82 -16.71
CA LYS A 146 -6.03 34.48 -16.43
C LYS A 146 -5.80 34.45 -14.92
N LEU A 147 -4.87 33.62 -14.46
CA LEU A 147 -4.43 33.63 -13.07
C LEU A 147 -3.52 34.84 -12.80
N GLU A 148 -3.69 35.46 -11.64
CA GLU A 148 -2.70 36.38 -11.05
C GLU A 148 -2.15 35.80 -9.74
N ILE A 149 -0.92 36.19 -9.40
CA ILE A 149 -0.14 35.63 -8.28
C ILE A 149 -0.27 36.55 -7.08
N VAL A 150 -0.86 36.07 -5.98
CA VAL A 150 -1.09 36.85 -4.76
C VAL A 150 0.06 36.67 -3.76
N THR A 151 0.69 37.77 -3.36
CA THR A 151 1.76 37.82 -2.35
C THR A 151 1.20 37.89 -0.91
N PRO A 152 1.96 37.43 0.11
CA PRO A 152 1.39 37.08 1.42
C PRO A 152 1.30 38.26 2.42
N LEU A 153 0.58 39.34 2.08
CA LEU A 153 0.41 40.51 2.97
C LEU A 153 -1.06 40.96 3.14
N ARG A 154 -1.97 40.03 3.51
CA ARG A 154 -3.32 40.40 3.97
C ARG A 154 -4.02 39.40 4.91
N ARG A 155 -3.30 38.84 5.90
CA ARG A 155 -3.83 37.79 6.79
C ARG A 155 -4.53 38.31 8.06
N GLU A 156 -4.32 39.57 8.46
CA GLU A 156 -4.74 40.06 9.79
C GLU A 156 -6.08 40.81 9.82
N GLU A 157 -6.64 41.20 8.67
CA GLU A 157 -7.96 41.88 8.60
C GLU A 157 -9.15 40.90 8.58
N ILE A 158 -8.92 39.62 8.27
CA ILE A 158 -9.97 38.61 8.06
C ILE A 158 -10.40 37.93 9.37
N SER A 159 -9.50 37.81 10.35
CA SER A 159 -9.72 37.12 11.63
C SER A 159 -10.76 37.76 12.55
N LYS A 160 -11.24 38.98 12.24
CA LYS A 160 -12.27 39.71 13.01
C LYS A 160 -13.65 39.74 12.35
N ARG A 161 -13.89 38.97 11.27
CA ARG A 161 -15.18 38.88 10.57
C ARG A 161 -15.76 37.47 10.42
N TYR A 162 -15.22 36.49 11.16
CA TYR A 162 -15.63 35.07 11.10
C TYR A 162 -16.35 34.56 12.37
N ASN A 163 -16.97 35.47 13.12
CA ASN A 163 -18.03 35.11 14.08
C ASN A 163 -19.38 35.45 13.47
N SER A 164 -20.39 34.61 13.74
CA SER A 164 -21.74 34.56 13.14
C SER A 164 -21.82 34.17 11.65
N GLU A 165 -22.78 33.28 11.39
CA GLU A 165 -23.43 32.99 10.10
C GLU A 165 -22.54 32.60 8.90
N ASN A 166 -22.29 31.29 8.76
CA ASN A 166 -22.59 30.52 7.54
C ASN A 166 -22.63 29.02 7.89
N ILE A 167 -23.83 28.47 8.07
CA ILE A 167 -24.06 27.02 8.18
C ILE A 167 -24.32 26.49 6.77
N ASP A 168 -23.75 25.34 6.43
CA ASP A 168 -24.01 24.67 5.14
C ASP A 168 -25.52 24.36 5.01
N PRO A 169 -26.24 24.89 3.99
CA PRO A 169 -27.67 24.67 3.84
C PRO A 169 -28.05 23.21 3.52
N ASN A 170 -27.07 22.33 3.28
CA ASN A 170 -27.26 20.88 3.15
C ASN A 170 -26.91 20.09 4.44
N PHE A 171 -26.58 20.77 5.55
CA PHE A 171 -26.32 20.10 6.83
C PHE A 171 -27.63 19.60 7.46
N GLN A 172 -27.97 18.34 7.18
CA GLN A 172 -29.09 17.68 7.84
C GLN A 172 -28.78 17.46 9.32
N GLN A 173 -29.37 18.30 10.17
CA GLN A 173 -29.17 18.25 11.62
C GLN A 173 -29.74 16.94 12.18
N PHE A 174 -28.86 16.02 12.60
CA PHE A 174 -29.27 14.75 13.18
C PHE A 174 -30.12 14.98 14.44
N PRO A 175 -31.21 14.20 14.64
CA PRO A 175 -32.05 14.35 15.82
C PRO A 175 -31.23 14.05 17.08
N LYS A 176 -31.29 14.96 18.05
CA LYS A 176 -30.80 14.67 19.39
C LYS A 176 -31.64 13.54 19.98
N LEU A 177 -30.99 12.52 20.54
CA LEU A 177 -31.66 11.53 21.36
C LEU A 177 -31.93 12.15 22.73
N GLU A 178 -33.20 12.47 23.03
CA GLU A 178 -33.66 13.16 24.24
C GLU A 178 -33.60 12.28 25.52
N ALA A 179 -32.64 11.35 25.58
CA ALA A 179 -32.56 10.29 26.60
C ALA A 179 -31.61 10.59 27.78
N PHE A 180 -30.98 11.78 27.83
CA PHE A 180 -29.85 12.05 28.75
C PHE A 180 -29.88 13.38 29.52
N GLU A 181 -31.01 14.10 29.58
CA GLU A 181 -31.09 15.43 30.26
C GLU A 181 -30.91 15.41 31.81
N ASN A 182 -30.56 14.28 32.43
CA ASN A 182 -30.35 14.15 33.88
C ASN A 182 -28.94 13.60 34.26
N LYS A 183 -27.92 13.79 33.42
CA LYS A 183 -26.53 13.33 33.70
C LYS A 183 -25.51 14.42 34.06
N GLU A 184 -25.74 15.69 33.72
CA GLU A 184 -24.70 16.73 33.68
C GLU A 184 -23.82 16.87 34.93
N VAL A 185 -24.37 16.62 36.13
CA VAL A 185 -23.66 16.76 37.40
C VAL A 185 -22.54 15.72 37.54
N LYS A 186 -22.82 14.45 37.23
CA LYS A 186 -21.82 13.37 37.32
C LYS A 186 -20.77 13.47 36.21
N GLU A 187 -21.17 13.94 35.03
CA GLU A 187 -20.25 14.10 33.91
C GLU A 187 -19.23 15.21 34.20
N LYS A 188 -19.61 16.34 34.83
CA LYS A 188 -18.66 17.37 35.28
C LYS A 188 -17.68 16.91 36.36
N GLU A 189 -18.14 16.13 37.34
CA GLU A 189 -17.24 15.58 38.38
C GLU A 189 -16.19 14.66 37.75
N LEU A 190 -16.61 13.78 36.84
CA LEU A 190 -15.72 12.90 36.07
C LEU A 190 -14.79 13.70 35.14
N GLU A 191 -15.29 14.74 34.47
CA GLU A 191 -14.51 15.64 33.60
C GLU A 191 -13.39 16.34 34.39
N ASP A 192 -13.67 16.80 35.61
CA ASP A 192 -12.70 17.46 36.49
C ASP A 192 -11.76 16.48 37.21
N GLU A 193 -12.13 15.21 37.40
CA GLU A 193 -11.18 14.16 37.75
C GLU A 193 -10.26 13.83 36.56
N LEU A 194 -10.80 13.65 35.36
CA LEU A 194 -10.01 13.38 34.14
C LEU A 194 -9.04 14.54 33.82
N LYS A 195 -9.41 15.80 34.09
CA LYS A 195 -8.47 16.94 34.02
C LYS A 195 -7.31 16.83 35.02
N LYS A 196 -7.57 16.43 36.27
CA LYS A 196 -6.51 16.24 37.29
C LYS A 196 -5.61 15.06 36.91
N VAL A 197 -6.21 13.95 36.47
CA VAL A 197 -5.51 12.75 36.00
C VAL A 197 -4.62 13.10 34.80
N ASN A 198 -5.15 13.79 33.78
CA ASN A 198 -4.36 14.23 32.63
C ASN A 198 -3.25 15.22 33.00
N ALA A 199 -3.48 16.14 33.93
CA ALA A 199 -2.43 17.04 34.42
C ALA A 199 -1.31 16.27 35.15
N MET A 200 -1.59 15.13 35.79
CA MET A 200 -0.57 14.23 36.33
C MET A 200 0.12 13.41 35.22
N PHE A 201 -0.62 12.92 34.23
CA PHE A 201 -0.07 12.18 33.10
C PHE A 201 0.79 13.04 32.16
N ASP A 202 0.51 14.32 31.98
CA ASP A 202 1.33 15.22 31.15
C ASP A 202 2.67 15.56 31.80
N ASN A 203 2.75 15.55 33.14
CA ASN A 203 4.03 15.57 33.85
C ASN A 203 4.78 14.21 33.78
N ASN A 204 4.09 13.12 33.45
CA ASN A 204 4.61 11.76 33.31
C ASN A 204 4.59 11.27 31.83
N GLN A 205 4.62 12.17 30.84
CA GLN A 205 4.71 11.78 29.43
C GLN A 205 6.13 11.34 29.06
N GLY A 206 6.24 10.26 28.29
CA GLY A 206 7.50 9.56 28.05
C GLY A 206 7.94 8.73 29.27
N TYR A 207 9.24 8.51 29.41
CA TYR A 207 9.85 7.82 30.55
C TYR A 207 10.18 8.76 31.71
N ASP A 208 10.34 8.23 32.91
CA ASP A 208 11.05 8.94 33.98
C ASP A 208 12.54 9.16 33.63
N ASP A 209 13.19 10.11 34.30
CA ASP A 209 14.57 10.50 33.97
C ASP A 209 15.62 9.44 34.31
N VAL A 210 15.30 8.45 35.16
CA VAL A 210 16.19 7.33 35.46
C VAL A 210 16.21 6.38 34.26
N VAL A 211 15.03 5.98 33.76
CA VAL A 211 14.90 5.12 32.58
C VAL A 211 15.43 5.82 31.32
N LYS A 212 15.15 7.12 31.12
CA LYS A 212 15.79 7.90 30.03
C LYS A 212 17.31 7.78 30.07
N LYS A 213 17.93 8.02 31.23
CA LYS A 213 19.39 7.99 31.41
C LYS A 213 19.97 6.59 31.19
N SER A 214 19.33 5.54 31.69
CA SER A 214 19.75 4.15 31.44
C SER A 214 19.70 3.80 29.94
N ILE A 215 18.68 4.25 29.20
CA ILE A 215 18.59 4.06 27.75
C ILE A 215 19.73 4.81 27.03
N GLU A 216 20.05 6.05 27.42
CA GLU A 216 21.16 6.82 26.83
C GLU A 216 22.55 6.20 27.09
N GLU A 217 22.74 5.54 28.23
CA GLU A 217 23.99 4.87 28.62
C GLU A 217 24.26 3.56 27.83
N ILE A 218 23.23 2.89 27.31
CA ILE A 218 23.38 1.74 26.40
C ILE A 218 24.03 2.19 25.08
N PHE A 219 23.47 3.24 24.47
CA PHE A 219 23.82 3.64 23.10
C PHE A 219 25.10 4.48 23.04
N LYS A 220 26.25 3.83 23.27
CA LYS A 220 27.58 4.45 23.16
C LYS A 220 27.90 4.73 21.69
N SER A 221 28.33 5.96 21.41
CA SER A 221 28.66 6.40 20.04
C SER A 221 29.91 5.69 19.53
N LYS A 222 29.86 5.27 18.28
CA LYS A 222 30.86 4.49 17.55
C LYS A 222 31.30 5.31 16.31
N PRO A 223 32.14 6.35 16.49
CA PRO A 223 32.59 7.20 15.37
C PRO A 223 33.61 6.47 14.48
N MET A 224 33.68 6.86 13.20
CA MET A 224 34.66 6.30 12.25
C MET A 224 36.10 6.74 12.57
N ASP A 225 37.03 5.79 12.49
CA ASP A 225 38.48 6.02 12.61
C ASP A 225 39.00 6.95 11.49
N LEU A 226 39.84 7.91 11.88
CA LEU A 226 40.56 8.83 11.01
C LEU A 226 41.41 8.10 9.95
N LYS A 227 42.03 6.97 10.29
CA LYS A 227 42.82 6.17 9.32
C LYS A 227 41.92 5.60 8.23
N ARG A 228 40.84 4.91 8.63
CA ARG A 228 39.84 4.32 7.72
C ARG A 228 39.22 5.40 6.81
N LYS A 229 38.98 6.61 7.32
CA LYS A 229 38.53 7.74 6.49
C LYS A 229 39.55 8.13 5.41
N GLN A 230 40.84 8.23 5.75
CA GLN A 230 41.89 8.54 4.78
C GLN A 230 42.03 7.45 3.69
N GLU A 231 41.86 6.19 4.06
CA GLU A 231 41.82 5.05 3.13
C GLU A 231 40.63 5.12 2.17
N ILE A 232 39.42 5.44 2.69
CA ILE A 232 38.22 5.67 1.87
C ILE A 232 38.44 6.81 0.87
N GLU A 233 38.93 7.96 1.32
CA GLU A 233 39.20 9.10 0.43
C GLU A 233 40.26 8.78 -0.65
N LYS A 234 41.29 7.97 -0.32
CA LYS A 234 42.27 7.49 -1.31
C LYS A 234 41.61 6.56 -2.33
N SER A 235 40.83 5.59 -1.87
CA SER A 235 40.11 4.63 -2.72
C SER A 235 39.15 5.34 -3.69
N ILE A 236 38.43 6.38 -3.25
CA ILE A 236 37.54 7.17 -4.10
C ILE A 236 38.34 7.88 -5.21
N ARG A 237 39.46 8.54 -4.87
CA ARG A 237 40.32 9.24 -5.85
C ARG A 237 40.96 8.29 -6.88
N GLU A 238 41.22 7.04 -6.51
CA GLU A 238 41.66 5.99 -7.44
C GLU A 238 40.50 5.53 -8.35
N ASN A 239 39.30 5.36 -7.78
CA ASN A 239 38.12 4.91 -8.52
C ASN A 239 37.60 5.95 -9.53
N VAL A 240 37.73 7.25 -9.25
CA VAL A 240 37.43 8.34 -10.23
C VAL A 240 38.21 8.14 -11.52
N ARG A 241 39.55 7.99 -11.41
CA ARG A 241 40.44 7.83 -12.57
C ARG A 241 40.13 6.56 -13.35
N HIS A 242 39.80 5.48 -12.63
CA HIS A 242 39.45 4.20 -13.25
C HIS A 242 38.13 4.29 -14.04
N LEU A 243 37.10 4.92 -13.47
CA LEU A 243 35.82 5.15 -14.14
C LEU A 243 35.96 6.02 -15.40
N GLU A 244 36.77 7.09 -15.36
CA GLU A 244 37.03 7.94 -16.53
C GLU A 244 37.77 7.19 -17.65
N ASN A 245 38.75 6.34 -17.30
CA ASN A 245 39.47 5.50 -18.27
C ASN A 245 38.54 4.47 -18.92
N VAL A 246 37.76 3.72 -18.13
CA VAL A 246 36.83 2.70 -18.63
C VAL A 246 35.80 3.32 -19.58
N LEU A 247 35.18 4.45 -19.20
CA LEU A 247 34.24 5.15 -20.08
C LEU A 247 34.89 5.59 -21.39
N LYS A 248 36.15 6.05 -21.35
CA LYS A 248 36.93 6.43 -22.52
C LYS A 248 37.23 5.24 -23.45
N GLU A 249 37.55 4.07 -22.89
CA GLU A 249 37.81 2.84 -23.66
C GLU A 249 36.57 2.39 -24.46
N PHE A 250 35.37 2.53 -23.88
CA PHE A 250 34.10 2.35 -24.59
C PHE A 250 33.70 3.55 -25.50
N GLY A 251 34.61 4.50 -25.75
CA GLY A 251 34.39 5.65 -26.61
C GLY A 251 33.37 6.65 -26.05
N VAL A 252 33.44 6.94 -24.74
CA VAL A 252 32.69 7.99 -24.06
C VAL A 252 33.67 8.84 -23.24
N GLU A 253 34.06 10.00 -23.74
CA GLU A 253 34.94 10.94 -23.01
C GLU A 253 34.20 11.69 -21.90
N ALA A 254 33.63 10.95 -20.96
CA ALA A 254 33.01 11.48 -19.75
C ALA A 254 34.06 12.06 -18.80
N LYS A 255 33.62 12.99 -17.95
CA LYS A 255 34.43 13.50 -16.81
C LYS A 255 33.62 13.49 -15.53
N VAL A 256 34.22 13.08 -14.43
CA VAL A 256 33.65 13.19 -13.08
C VAL A 256 33.77 14.63 -12.62
N VAL A 257 32.63 15.30 -12.43
CA VAL A 257 32.58 16.70 -11.98
C VAL A 257 32.33 16.86 -10.48
N ASN A 258 31.77 15.84 -9.84
CA ASN A 258 31.55 15.77 -8.40
C ASN A 258 31.45 14.31 -7.93
N TYR A 259 31.59 14.06 -6.64
CA TYR A 259 31.19 12.80 -6.02
C TYR A 259 30.56 13.04 -4.64
N GLU A 260 29.54 12.27 -4.32
CA GLU A 260 28.95 12.22 -2.97
C GLU A 260 29.15 10.79 -2.43
N TYR A 261 29.83 10.64 -1.29
CA TYR A 261 30.11 9.33 -0.70
C TYR A 261 29.11 9.01 0.42
N GLY A 262 28.56 7.80 0.38
CA GLY A 262 27.75 7.22 1.45
C GLY A 262 28.47 6.07 2.15
N PRO A 263 27.80 5.36 3.07
CA PRO A 263 28.43 4.30 3.87
C PRO A 263 28.85 3.07 3.03
N THR A 264 27.98 2.63 2.11
CA THR A 264 28.17 1.40 1.31
C THR A 264 28.38 1.63 -0.18
N ILE A 265 28.05 2.81 -0.70
CA ILE A 265 28.25 3.21 -2.11
C ILE A 265 28.81 4.63 -2.20
N THR A 266 29.39 4.98 -3.35
CA THR A 266 29.71 6.36 -3.74
C THR A 266 29.02 6.68 -5.05
N ARG A 267 28.37 7.84 -5.11
CA ARG A 267 27.73 8.39 -6.33
C ARG A 267 28.69 9.34 -7.01
N TYR A 268 29.17 8.97 -8.19
CA TYR A 268 29.99 9.82 -9.06
C TYR A 268 29.09 10.56 -10.04
N GLU A 269 29.20 11.88 -10.10
CA GLU A 269 28.47 12.70 -11.07
C GLU A 269 29.34 12.93 -12.30
N ILE A 270 28.92 12.41 -13.44
CA ILE A 270 29.63 12.60 -14.72
C ILE A 270 28.88 13.54 -15.66
N VAL A 271 29.67 14.26 -16.47
CA VAL A 271 29.19 14.99 -17.66
C VAL A 271 29.69 14.24 -18.90
N ILE A 272 28.82 14.06 -19.89
CA ILE A 272 29.17 13.50 -21.21
C ILE A 272 29.27 14.59 -22.29
N PRO A 273 30.13 14.40 -23.31
CA PRO A 273 30.18 15.27 -24.48
C PRO A 273 28.84 15.40 -25.21
N LYS A 274 28.58 16.60 -25.77
CA LYS A 274 27.42 16.84 -26.63
C LYS A 274 27.43 15.89 -27.83
N GLY A 275 26.27 15.32 -28.16
CA GLY A 275 26.10 14.36 -29.25
C GLY A 275 26.13 12.89 -28.81
N ILE A 276 26.71 12.57 -27.64
CA ILE A 276 26.60 11.21 -27.08
C ILE A 276 25.21 11.02 -26.46
N LYS A 277 24.50 9.96 -26.88
CA LYS A 277 23.21 9.59 -26.28
C LYS A 277 23.41 9.05 -24.87
N VAL A 278 22.57 9.51 -23.93
CA VAL A 278 22.53 9.01 -22.54
C VAL A 278 22.40 7.47 -22.49
N SER A 279 21.65 6.89 -23.44
CA SER A 279 21.47 5.45 -23.57
C SER A 279 22.77 4.66 -23.76
N LYS A 280 23.83 5.28 -24.33
CA LYS A 280 25.14 4.64 -24.47
C LYS A 280 25.79 4.42 -23.10
N VAL A 281 25.63 5.36 -22.15
CA VAL A 281 26.19 5.21 -20.79
C VAL A 281 25.37 4.22 -19.98
N THR A 282 24.03 4.31 -20.04
CA THR A 282 23.17 3.39 -19.27
C THR A 282 23.26 1.94 -19.74
N GLY A 283 23.59 1.71 -21.02
CA GLY A 283 23.81 0.38 -21.57
C GLY A 283 25.13 -0.28 -21.14
N LEU A 284 26.15 0.52 -20.77
CA LEU A 284 27.45 0.04 -20.30
C LEU A 284 27.44 -0.33 -18.80
N SER A 285 26.28 -0.55 -18.18
CA SER A 285 26.20 -0.78 -16.73
C SER A 285 27.02 -1.99 -16.29
N ASP A 286 26.97 -3.04 -17.09
CA ASP A 286 27.51 -4.35 -16.71
C ASP A 286 28.99 -4.43 -17.09
N ASP A 287 29.40 -3.79 -18.20
CA ASP A 287 30.81 -3.56 -18.57
C ASP A 287 31.57 -2.72 -17.53
N ILE A 288 30.95 -1.63 -17.05
CA ILE A 288 31.55 -0.77 -16.02
C ILE A 288 31.61 -1.53 -14.69
N ALA A 289 30.57 -2.31 -14.34
CA ALA A 289 30.61 -3.15 -13.14
C ALA A 289 31.76 -4.16 -13.19
N MET A 290 31.94 -4.86 -14.32
CA MET A 290 33.04 -5.80 -14.53
C MET A 290 34.41 -5.12 -14.41
N ASN A 291 34.63 -4.00 -15.09
CA ASN A 291 35.91 -3.29 -15.08
C ASN A 291 36.25 -2.65 -13.73
N LEU A 292 35.25 -2.22 -12.95
CA LEU A 292 35.44 -1.73 -11.58
C LEU A 292 35.57 -2.87 -10.54
N ALA A 293 35.40 -4.13 -10.95
CA ALA A 293 35.29 -5.30 -10.07
C ALA A 293 34.18 -5.15 -9.00
N ALA A 294 33.01 -4.66 -9.42
CA ALA A 294 31.84 -4.42 -8.58
C ALA A 294 30.74 -5.47 -8.81
N GLU A 295 30.07 -5.91 -7.72
CA GLU A 295 28.94 -6.85 -7.75
C GLU A 295 27.79 -6.38 -8.66
N SER A 296 27.49 -5.07 -8.60
CA SER A 296 26.63 -4.36 -9.55
C SER A 296 26.85 -2.84 -9.42
N ILE A 297 26.35 -2.07 -10.38
CA ILE A 297 26.27 -0.61 -10.30
C ILE A 297 24.85 -0.13 -10.65
N ARG A 298 24.50 1.09 -10.23
CA ARG A 298 23.24 1.76 -10.59
C ARG A 298 23.55 3.08 -11.29
N ILE A 299 22.92 3.30 -12.45
CA ILE A 299 23.08 4.54 -13.23
C ILE A 299 21.77 5.34 -13.18
N GLU A 300 21.83 6.55 -12.64
CA GLU A 300 20.70 7.48 -12.52
C GLU A 300 20.89 8.62 -13.53
N ALA A 301 20.09 8.64 -14.59
CA ALA A 301 20.30 9.50 -15.74
C ALA A 301 19.00 10.17 -16.24
N PRO A 302 18.91 11.51 -16.25
CA PRO A 302 19.76 12.47 -15.53
C PRO A 302 19.50 12.44 -14.01
N ILE A 303 20.43 12.96 -13.22
CA ILE A 303 20.17 13.25 -11.81
C ILE A 303 19.09 14.35 -11.72
N PRO A 304 18.01 14.19 -10.93
CA PRO A 304 16.95 15.19 -10.81
C PRO A 304 17.48 16.58 -10.44
N GLY A 305 17.20 17.57 -11.29
CA GLY A 305 17.63 18.96 -11.11
C GLY A 305 19.07 19.27 -11.55
N LYS A 306 19.78 18.31 -12.16
CA LYS A 306 21.16 18.51 -12.68
C LYS A 306 21.28 18.00 -14.12
N ASN A 307 22.24 18.55 -14.86
CA ASN A 307 22.62 18.07 -16.20
C ASN A 307 23.78 17.05 -16.12
N THR A 308 23.76 16.19 -15.10
CA THR A 308 24.76 15.15 -14.82
C THR A 308 24.12 13.76 -14.81
N ILE A 309 24.91 12.72 -15.09
CA ILE A 309 24.55 11.32 -14.89
C ILE A 309 25.20 10.86 -13.58
N GLY A 310 24.45 10.19 -12.71
CA GLY A 310 24.97 9.60 -11.47
C GLY A 310 25.33 8.14 -11.70
N ILE A 311 26.58 7.76 -11.44
CA ILE A 311 27.00 6.36 -11.38
C ILE A 311 27.26 6.01 -9.91
N GLU A 312 26.40 5.16 -9.35
CA GLU A 312 26.56 4.57 -8.02
C GLU A 312 27.42 3.31 -8.12
N THR A 313 28.60 3.32 -7.49
CA THR A 313 29.46 2.13 -7.35
C THR A 313 29.54 1.70 -5.88
N PRO A 314 29.63 0.40 -5.58
CA PRO A 314 29.95 -0.09 -4.24
C PRO A 314 31.27 0.50 -3.72
N ASN A 315 31.34 0.75 -2.41
CA ASN A 315 32.58 1.15 -1.74
C ASN A 315 33.46 -0.09 -1.49
N LYS A 316 34.75 -0.02 -1.86
CA LYS A 316 35.75 -1.05 -1.50
C LYS A 316 35.91 -1.20 0.02
N ILE A 317 35.67 -0.12 0.77
CA ILE A 317 35.63 -0.10 2.23
C ILE A 317 34.21 0.35 2.64
N LYS A 318 33.35 -0.60 3.01
CA LYS A 318 32.00 -0.33 3.53
C LYS A 318 32.08 0.20 4.98
N GLU A 319 31.23 1.16 5.35
CA GLU A 319 31.08 1.70 6.71
C GLU A 319 29.78 1.17 7.36
N PRO A 320 29.84 0.60 8.59
CA PRO A 320 28.64 0.16 9.31
C PRO A 320 27.85 1.35 9.88
N VAL A 321 26.57 1.44 9.54
CA VAL A 321 25.69 2.54 10.00
C VAL A 321 25.18 2.24 11.41
N HIS A 322 25.96 2.56 12.45
CA HIS A 322 25.60 2.24 13.83
C HIS A 322 24.35 2.99 14.33
N PHE A 323 23.35 2.24 14.82
CA PHE A 323 22.14 2.76 15.46
C PHE A 323 22.45 3.75 16.59
N SER A 324 23.46 3.44 17.42
CA SER A 324 23.87 4.24 18.58
C SER A 324 24.39 5.66 18.24
N ASN A 325 24.76 5.90 16.98
CA ASN A 325 25.12 7.23 16.48
C ASN A 325 23.86 8.05 16.11
N ILE A 326 22.81 7.41 15.61
CA ILE A 326 21.62 8.05 15.03
C ILE A 326 20.53 8.30 16.08
N ILE A 327 20.37 7.42 17.07
CA ILE A 327 19.34 7.52 18.13
C ILE A 327 19.41 8.82 18.96
N LYS A 328 20.56 9.51 18.93
CA LYS A 328 20.83 10.78 19.60
C LYS A 328 20.41 12.02 18.79
N ASN A 329 19.94 11.83 17.56
CA ASN A 329 19.51 12.92 16.70
C ASN A 329 18.14 13.46 17.15
N LYS A 330 18.08 14.76 17.50
CA LYS A 330 16.86 15.47 17.96
C LYS A 330 15.78 15.60 16.88
N GLU A 331 16.07 15.22 15.64
CA GLU A 331 15.07 14.99 14.59
C GLU A 331 14.06 13.89 15.00
N LEU A 332 14.47 12.89 15.80
CA LEU A 332 13.61 11.79 16.24
C LEU A 332 12.49 12.23 17.19
N ASP A 333 12.74 13.28 17.97
CA ASP A 333 11.79 13.81 18.96
C ASP A 333 10.63 14.58 18.27
N LYS A 334 10.67 14.71 16.93
CA LYS A 334 9.66 15.41 16.10
C LYS A 334 8.73 14.40 15.41
N GLY A 335 7.47 14.35 15.83
CA GLY A 335 6.43 13.53 15.20
C GLY A 335 5.81 12.53 16.16
N GLU A 336 4.89 11.73 15.64
CA GLU A 336 4.08 10.82 16.45
C GLU A 336 4.78 9.47 16.62
N LEU A 337 5.14 8.80 15.52
CA LEU A 337 5.79 7.48 15.51
C LEU A 337 7.04 7.51 14.61
N ARG A 338 7.94 8.46 14.89
CA ARG A 338 9.17 8.63 14.13
C ARG A 338 10.21 7.55 14.48
N VAL A 339 10.79 6.95 13.45
CA VAL A 339 11.68 5.78 13.53
C VAL A 339 12.89 5.92 12.62
N ILE A 340 14.02 5.33 13.02
CA ILE A 340 15.24 5.28 12.21
C ILE A 340 15.05 4.28 11.07
N LEU A 341 15.49 4.63 9.86
CA LEU A 341 15.82 3.64 8.83
C LEU A 341 17.33 3.43 8.75
N GLY A 342 18.11 4.51 8.75
CA GLY A 342 19.57 4.46 8.64
C GLY A 342 20.13 5.72 8.01
N LYS A 343 20.93 5.56 6.95
CA LYS A 343 21.51 6.68 6.19
C LYS A 343 21.19 6.58 4.70
N ASP A 344 20.97 7.71 4.06
CA ASP A 344 20.86 7.76 2.61
C ASP A 344 22.21 7.48 1.93
N ILE A 345 22.17 7.37 0.59
CA ILE A 345 23.34 7.16 -0.28
C ILE A 345 24.44 8.23 -0.19
N VAL A 346 24.21 9.33 0.54
CA VAL A 346 25.17 10.43 0.76
C VAL A 346 25.42 10.69 2.26
N GLY A 347 25.14 9.68 3.10
CA GLY A 347 25.50 9.63 4.51
C GLY A 347 24.60 10.41 5.47
N ARG A 348 23.50 11.01 5.00
CA ARG A 348 22.57 11.79 5.84
C ARG A 348 21.62 10.86 6.56
N ASP A 349 21.28 11.17 7.83
CA ASP A 349 20.35 10.35 8.61
C ASP A 349 18.95 10.34 7.96
N LYS A 350 18.36 9.15 7.82
CA LYS A 350 17.06 8.96 7.20
C LYS A 350 16.08 8.36 8.22
N PHE A 351 14.99 9.10 8.42
CA PHE A 351 13.87 8.75 9.29
C PHE A 351 12.59 8.58 8.47
N ILE A 352 11.68 7.74 8.95
CA ILE A 352 10.26 7.74 8.54
C ILE A 352 9.38 7.94 9.77
N ASP A 353 8.07 8.10 9.56
CA ASP A 353 7.10 8.33 10.62
C ASP A 353 5.87 7.46 10.35
N ILE A 354 5.69 6.42 11.17
CA ILE A 354 4.69 5.37 10.95
C ILE A 354 3.28 5.96 11.01
N ALA A 355 3.02 7.03 11.79
CA ALA A 355 1.70 7.68 11.80
C ALA A 355 1.38 8.41 10.47
N LYS A 356 2.42 8.80 9.73
CA LYS A 356 2.30 9.47 8.42
C LYS A 356 2.34 8.49 7.24
N MET A 357 3.04 7.37 7.42
CA MET A 357 3.08 6.20 6.53
C MET A 357 2.35 5.03 7.22
N PRO A 358 1.00 5.09 7.31
CA PRO A 358 0.21 4.44 8.36
C PRO A 358 0.38 2.92 8.46
N HIS A 359 0.73 2.28 7.35
CA HIS A 359 1.02 0.86 7.26
C HIS A 359 2.24 0.65 6.34
N LEU A 360 3.11 -0.29 6.71
CA LEU A 360 4.42 -0.53 6.11
C LEU A 360 4.59 -2.02 5.78
N LEU A 361 4.93 -2.33 4.54
CA LEU A 361 5.38 -3.66 4.11
C LEU A 361 6.91 -3.71 4.05
N ILE A 362 7.53 -4.75 4.62
CA ILE A 362 8.98 -4.97 4.59
C ILE A 362 9.27 -6.35 3.98
N ALA A 363 10.13 -6.41 2.96
CA ALA A 363 10.56 -7.66 2.35
C ALA A 363 12.09 -7.77 2.26
N GLY A 364 12.60 -8.99 2.32
CA GLY A 364 14.03 -9.26 2.15
C GLY A 364 14.34 -10.74 2.33
N GLN A 365 15.29 -11.28 1.57
CA GLN A 365 15.74 -12.66 1.80
C GLN A 365 16.49 -12.79 3.13
N THR A 366 16.66 -14.02 3.62
CA THR A 366 17.48 -14.31 4.82
C THR A 366 18.89 -13.69 4.69
N GLY A 367 19.36 -13.00 5.74
CA GLY A 367 20.66 -12.30 5.73
C GLY A 367 20.70 -10.95 4.99
N SER A 368 19.60 -10.51 4.35
CA SER A 368 19.55 -9.23 3.62
C SER A 368 19.56 -7.99 4.51
N GLY A 369 19.13 -8.10 5.78
CA GLY A 369 18.98 -6.99 6.73
C GLY A 369 17.58 -6.83 7.34
N LYS A 370 16.56 -7.53 6.79
CA LYS A 370 15.14 -7.44 7.20
C LYS A 370 14.93 -7.35 8.71
N SER A 371 15.43 -8.33 9.47
CA SER A 371 15.17 -8.44 10.92
C SER A 371 15.90 -7.38 11.74
N VAL A 372 17.13 -7.03 11.37
CA VAL A 372 17.90 -5.92 12.00
C VAL A 372 17.17 -4.58 11.80
N ALA A 373 16.50 -4.40 10.66
CA ALA A 373 15.66 -3.24 10.42
C ALA A 373 14.37 -3.24 11.24
N VAL A 374 13.67 -4.38 11.37
CA VAL A 374 12.52 -4.51 12.30
C VAL A 374 12.95 -4.19 13.74
N ASN A 375 14.08 -4.73 14.19
CA ASN A 375 14.67 -4.44 15.49
C ASN A 375 15.06 -2.96 15.65
N THR A 376 15.55 -2.31 14.60
CA THR A 376 15.82 -0.85 14.56
C THR A 376 14.53 -0.03 14.70
N LEU A 377 13.44 -0.41 14.05
CA LEU A 377 12.14 0.27 14.15
C LEU A 377 11.60 0.17 15.58
N ILE A 378 11.55 -1.04 16.15
CA ILE A 378 11.08 -1.30 17.52
C ILE A 378 11.97 -0.56 18.53
N SER A 379 13.29 -0.73 18.42
CA SER A 379 14.26 -0.11 19.33
C SER A 379 14.23 1.41 19.27
N THR A 380 13.93 2.03 18.11
CA THR A 380 13.72 3.49 18.06
C THR A 380 12.50 3.89 18.89
N LEU A 381 11.36 3.22 18.69
CA LEU A 381 10.12 3.53 19.41
C LEU A 381 10.32 3.35 20.92
N ILE A 382 10.77 2.17 21.39
CA ILE A 382 10.91 1.92 22.84
C ILE A 382 12.10 2.64 23.47
N SER A 383 13.01 3.25 22.70
CA SER A 383 14.00 4.19 23.25
C SER A 383 13.49 5.63 23.37
N LYS A 384 12.36 5.96 22.74
CA LYS A 384 11.84 7.34 22.61
C LYS A 384 10.41 7.55 23.13
N LYS A 385 9.66 6.46 23.37
CA LYS A 385 8.25 6.45 23.75
C LYS A 385 8.00 5.46 24.87
N SER A 386 7.25 5.88 25.90
CA SER A 386 6.80 4.97 26.95
C SER A 386 5.54 4.20 26.55
N GLU A 387 5.16 3.21 27.35
CA GLU A 387 4.01 2.35 27.11
C GLU A 387 2.65 3.07 27.17
N ASN A 388 2.64 4.31 27.70
CA ASN A 388 1.48 5.21 27.67
C ASN A 388 1.32 5.92 26.32
N GLU A 389 2.40 6.03 25.53
CA GLU A 389 2.39 6.62 24.19
C GLU A 389 2.26 5.56 23.10
N VAL A 390 2.95 4.41 23.25
CA VAL A 390 3.02 3.35 22.23
C VAL A 390 2.88 1.97 22.87
N LYS A 391 1.98 1.17 22.29
CA LYS A 391 1.73 -0.23 22.62
C LYS A 391 1.95 -1.13 21.41
N PHE A 392 2.32 -2.38 21.65
CA PHE A 392 2.59 -3.36 20.58
C PHE A 392 1.74 -4.63 20.70
N ILE A 393 1.43 -5.19 19.53
CA ILE A 393 1.13 -6.61 19.34
C ILE A 393 2.25 -7.14 18.43
N MET A 394 2.94 -8.20 18.84
CA MET A 394 4.06 -8.77 18.09
C MET A 394 3.75 -10.21 17.70
N VAL A 395 4.04 -10.57 16.45
CA VAL A 395 3.78 -11.90 15.88
C VAL A 395 5.07 -12.46 15.28
N ASP A 396 5.56 -13.55 15.85
CA ASP A 396 6.79 -14.25 15.46
C ASP A 396 6.56 -15.78 15.52
N PRO A 397 6.04 -16.38 14.45
CA PRO A 397 5.76 -17.82 14.39
C PRO A 397 7.02 -18.71 14.42
N LYS A 398 8.22 -18.10 14.38
CA LYS A 398 9.51 -18.80 14.36
C LYS A 398 10.21 -18.78 15.72
N MET A 399 9.74 -17.95 16.66
CA MET A 399 10.31 -17.75 18.00
C MET A 399 11.77 -17.23 18.00
N VAL A 400 12.18 -16.42 17.01
CA VAL A 400 13.58 -15.98 16.86
C VAL A 400 13.74 -14.47 17.03
N GLU A 401 12.98 -13.68 16.27
CA GLU A 401 13.30 -12.28 15.98
C GLU A 401 12.66 -11.32 16.99
N LEU A 402 11.44 -11.63 17.47
CA LEU A 402 10.67 -10.75 18.37
C LEU A 402 10.62 -11.27 19.82
N MET A 403 10.97 -12.53 20.07
CA MET A 403 11.04 -13.10 21.43
C MET A 403 11.88 -12.28 22.44
N PRO A 404 12.98 -11.59 22.08
CA PRO A 404 13.71 -10.72 23.01
C PRO A 404 12.89 -9.59 23.63
N TYR A 405 11.80 -9.16 22.99
CA TYR A 405 10.88 -8.14 23.48
C TYR A 405 9.80 -8.66 24.43
N ASN A 406 9.67 -9.99 24.63
CA ASN A 406 8.67 -10.50 25.56
C ASN A 406 8.85 -9.90 26.96
N ASP A 407 7.74 -9.56 27.61
CA ASP A 407 7.64 -8.91 28.92
C ASP A 407 8.08 -7.43 29.04
N ILE A 408 8.36 -6.72 27.93
CA ILE A 408 8.47 -5.25 27.99
C ILE A 408 7.10 -4.60 28.32
N PRO A 409 7.05 -3.47 29.05
CA PRO A 409 5.80 -2.83 29.45
C PRO A 409 4.93 -2.34 28.27
N HIS A 410 5.50 -2.19 27.07
CA HIS A 410 4.79 -1.78 25.85
C HIS A 410 3.94 -2.88 25.21
N LEU A 411 4.15 -4.15 25.55
CA LEU A 411 3.32 -5.23 24.98
C LEU A 411 1.88 -5.17 25.52
N LEU A 412 0.92 -5.51 24.66
CA LEU A 412 -0.47 -5.78 25.04
C LEU A 412 -0.69 -7.25 25.38
N VAL A 413 0.03 -8.15 24.69
CA VAL A 413 0.00 -9.61 24.85
C VAL A 413 1.43 -10.15 24.79
N PRO A 414 1.70 -11.37 25.27
CA PRO A 414 2.96 -12.05 24.97
C PRO A 414 3.22 -12.09 23.45
N VAL A 415 4.48 -12.27 23.04
CA VAL A 415 4.81 -12.42 21.61
C VAL A 415 4.02 -13.61 21.04
N ILE A 416 3.19 -13.35 20.05
CA ILE A 416 2.27 -14.34 19.49
C ILE A 416 3.05 -15.26 18.55
N ILE A 417 3.05 -16.54 18.89
CA ILE A 417 3.71 -17.60 18.12
C ILE A 417 2.70 -18.29 17.21
N ASP A 418 1.49 -18.56 17.70
CA ASP A 418 0.50 -19.31 16.94
C ASP A 418 -0.20 -18.47 15.85
N PRO A 419 -0.24 -18.93 14.58
CA PRO A 419 -0.89 -18.20 13.49
C PRO A 419 -2.40 -17.97 13.64
N GLN A 420 -3.13 -18.83 14.36
CA GLN A 420 -4.55 -18.64 14.63
C GLN A 420 -4.76 -17.57 15.69
N GLN A 421 -3.97 -17.59 16.78
CA GLN A 421 -3.94 -16.52 17.78
C GLN A 421 -3.58 -15.16 17.17
N ALA A 422 -2.70 -15.11 16.17
CA ALA A 422 -2.39 -13.89 15.44
C ALA A 422 -3.61 -13.39 14.62
N ALA A 423 -4.38 -14.29 14.01
CA ALA A 423 -5.63 -13.94 13.34
C ALA A 423 -6.75 -13.51 14.32
N ILE A 424 -6.75 -14.01 15.56
CA ILE A 424 -7.61 -13.52 16.65
C ILE A 424 -7.20 -12.08 17.03
N ALA A 425 -5.91 -11.84 17.31
CA ALA A 425 -5.41 -10.52 17.69
C ALA A 425 -5.60 -9.45 16.60
N LEU A 426 -5.56 -9.84 15.32
CA LEU A 426 -5.91 -8.97 14.19
C LEU A 426 -7.41 -8.63 14.14
N ARG A 427 -8.30 -9.60 14.40
CA ARG A 427 -9.75 -9.34 14.57
C ARG A 427 -10.03 -8.44 15.79
N TRP A 428 -9.34 -8.66 16.91
CA TRP A 428 -9.41 -7.76 18.07
C TRP A 428 -9.00 -6.33 17.70
N ALA A 429 -7.90 -6.16 16.95
CA ALA A 429 -7.45 -4.84 16.52
C ALA A 429 -8.42 -4.13 15.55
N VAL A 430 -9.16 -4.89 14.74
CA VAL A 430 -10.30 -4.35 13.95
C VAL A 430 -11.42 -3.85 14.87
N ASN A 431 -11.73 -4.55 15.96
CA ASN A 431 -12.79 -4.14 16.88
C ASN A 431 -12.37 -2.95 17.77
N GLU A 432 -11.12 -2.93 18.25
CA GLU A 432 -10.51 -1.76 18.90
C GLU A 432 -10.50 -0.54 17.94
N MET A 433 -10.21 -0.74 16.65
CA MET A 433 -10.27 0.35 15.66
C MET A 433 -11.66 1.00 15.59
N GLU A 434 -12.73 0.21 15.47
CA GLU A 434 -14.10 0.75 15.42
C GLU A 434 -14.56 1.29 16.78
N ASN A 435 -14.10 0.72 17.90
CA ASN A 435 -14.32 1.24 19.26
C ASN A 435 -13.74 2.66 19.43
N ARG A 436 -12.47 2.84 19.03
CA ARG A 436 -11.83 4.16 19.02
C ARG A 436 -12.55 5.15 18.10
N TYR A 437 -13.10 4.69 16.98
CA TYR A 437 -13.92 5.56 16.12
C TYR A 437 -15.18 6.07 16.83
N LYS A 438 -15.85 5.26 17.66
CA LYS A 438 -16.97 5.72 18.50
C LYS A 438 -16.51 6.81 19.48
N GLN A 439 -15.45 6.55 20.24
CA GLN A 439 -14.87 7.52 21.19
C GLN A 439 -14.47 8.84 20.52
N LEU A 440 -13.89 8.79 19.31
CA LEU A 440 -13.57 9.99 18.52
C LEU A 440 -14.84 10.78 18.14
N MET A 441 -15.89 10.10 17.67
CA MET A 441 -17.14 10.74 17.26
C MET A 441 -17.92 11.33 18.44
N GLU A 442 -18.00 10.61 19.56
CA GLU A 442 -18.63 11.05 20.82
C GLU A 442 -17.99 12.33 21.35
N ASN A 443 -16.67 12.46 21.20
CA ASN A 443 -15.89 13.65 21.58
C ASN A 443 -15.74 14.69 20.45
N GLY A 444 -16.46 14.52 19.32
CA GLY A 444 -16.47 15.48 18.20
C GLY A 444 -15.15 15.64 17.44
N VAL A 445 -14.18 14.73 17.63
CA VAL A 445 -12.82 14.83 17.10
C VAL A 445 -12.57 13.85 15.95
N ARG A 446 -11.60 14.16 15.07
CA ARG A 446 -11.36 13.41 13.82
C ARG A 446 -10.17 12.45 13.86
N ASN A 447 -9.36 12.46 14.92
CA ASN A 447 -8.17 11.61 15.05
C ASN A 447 -7.65 11.55 16.49
N ILE A 448 -6.89 10.50 16.79
CA ILE A 448 -6.23 10.23 18.09
C ILE A 448 -5.37 11.39 18.59
N LYS A 449 -4.68 12.13 17.71
CA LYS A 449 -3.83 13.26 18.12
C LYS A 449 -4.66 14.44 18.65
N THR A 450 -5.83 14.69 18.06
CA THR A 450 -6.77 15.70 18.57
C THR A 450 -7.43 15.22 19.86
N TYR A 451 -7.81 13.94 19.94
CA TYR A 451 -8.38 13.32 21.14
C TYR A 451 -7.43 13.38 22.34
N ASN A 452 -6.17 12.94 22.19
CA ASN A 452 -5.15 13.00 23.25
C ASN A 452 -4.73 14.44 23.63
N GLY A 453 -5.21 15.45 22.90
CA GLY A 453 -5.08 16.87 23.23
C GLY A 453 -6.26 17.44 24.03
N LEU A 454 -7.36 16.69 24.20
CA LEU A 454 -8.45 17.04 25.09
C LEU A 454 -8.01 16.79 26.54
N SER A 455 -8.20 17.77 27.42
CA SER A 455 -7.81 17.66 28.84
C SER A 455 -8.72 16.73 29.65
N PHE A 456 -9.86 16.31 29.10
CA PHE A 456 -10.94 15.62 29.81
C PHE A 456 -11.17 14.17 29.36
N VAL A 457 -10.27 13.59 28.57
CA VAL A 457 -10.35 12.18 28.12
C VAL A 457 -9.09 11.41 28.52
N GLU A 458 -9.21 10.12 28.84
CA GLU A 458 -8.02 9.28 29.04
C GLU A 458 -7.27 9.12 27.70
N LYS A 459 -5.97 9.42 27.68
CA LYS A 459 -5.19 9.46 26.44
C LYS A 459 -4.93 8.04 25.91
N MET A 460 -5.25 7.81 24.65
CA MET A 460 -5.04 6.51 23.99
C MET A 460 -3.57 6.36 23.55
N PRO A 461 -2.89 5.24 23.85
CA PRO A 461 -1.63 4.92 23.20
C PRO A 461 -1.86 4.58 21.71
N TYR A 462 -0.89 4.89 20.86
CA TYR A 462 -0.80 4.32 19.52
C TYR A 462 -0.55 2.81 19.63
N ILE A 463 -1.17 2.00 18.76
CA ILE A 463 -0.93 0.56 18.67
C ILE A 463 -0.14 0.28 17.39
N VAL A 464 1.01 -0.37 17.51
CA VAL A 464 1.80 -0.83 16.36
C VAL A 464 1.80 -2.36 16.37
N ILE A 465 1.16 -2.96 15.38
CA ILE A 465 1.12 -4.41 15.18
C ILE A 465 2.28 -4.80 14.27
N ILE A 466 3.12 -5.72 14.73
CA ILE A 466 4.35 -6.12 14.04
C ILE A 466 4.27 -7.61 13.74
N ILE A 467 4.43 -7.98 12.47
CA ILE A 467 4.42 -9.36 11.98
C ILE A 467 5.77 -9.61 11.32
N ASP A 468 6.59 -10.53 11.83
CA ASP A 468 7.89 -10.80 11.19
C ASP A 468 7.74 -11.57 9.85
N GLU A 469 6.81 -12.51 9.79
CA GLU A 469 6.57 -13.35 8.61
C GLU A 469 5.07 -13.49 8.31
N LEU A 470 4.58 -12.65 7.39
CA LEU A 470 3.20 -12.75 6.88
C LEU A 470 2.93 -14.12 6.22
N ALA A 471 3.93 -14.72 5.58
CA ALA A 471 3.76 -15.97 4.84
C ALA A 471 3.23 -17.11 5.72
N ASP A 472 3.74 -17.23 6.95
CA ASP A 472 3.36 -18.30 7.86
C ASP A 472 1.93 -18.08 8.40
N LEU A 473 1.45 -16.83 8.45
CA LEU A 473 0.04 -16.50 8.73
C LEU A 473 -0.87 -16.84 7.53
N MET A 474 -0.48 -16.45 6.32
CA MET A 474 -1.27 -16.68 5.09
C MET A 474 -1.45 -18.17 4.79
N MET A 475 -0.44 -18.99 5.12
CA MET A 475 -0.51 -20.45 4.99
C MET A 475 -1.55 -21.12 5.92
N VAL A 476 -1.93 -20.50 7.04
CA VAL A 476 -2.85 -21.08 8.03
C VAL A 476 -4.23 -20.41 8.00
N ALA A 477 -4.27 -19.08 7.85
CA ALA A 477 -5.47 -18.27 8.07
C ALA A 477 -5.63 -17.12 7.05
N SER A 478 -5.14 -17.30 5.81
CA SER A 478 -5.13 -16.27 4.74
C SER A 478 -6.38 -15.39 4.68
N GLY A 479 -7.58 -15.97 4.59
CA GLY A 479 -8.82 -15.19 4.43
C GLY A 479 -9.07 -14.16 5.54
N SER A 480 -9.01 -14.58 6.81
CA SER A 480 -9.26 -13.68 7.95
C SER A 480 -8.09 -12.74 8.24
N VAL A 481 -6.86 -13.17 7.95
CA VAL A 481 -5.65 -12.34 8.05
C VAL A 481 -5.66 -11.23 6.98
N GLU A 482 -5.96 -11.57 5.72
CA GLU A 482 -6.03 -10.63 4.60
C GLU A 482 -7.17 -9.62 4.78
N GLU A 483 -8.37 -10.07 5.19
CA GLU A 483 -9.49 -9.19 5.51
C GLU A 483 -9.16 -8.22 6.66
N SER A 484 -8.59 -8.73 7.75
CA SER A 484 -8.22 -7.90 8.90
C SER A 484 -7.13 -6.89 8.55
N ILE A 485 -6.09 -7.30 7.82
CA ILE A 485 -5.03 -6.39 7.33
C ILE A 485 -5.63 -5.32 6.42
N ALA A 486 -6.51 -5.68 5.48
CA ALA A 486 -7.15 -4.72 4.58
C ALA A 486 -8.04 -3.72 5.35
N ARG A 487 -8.89 -4.20 6.27
CA ARG A 487 -9.81 -3.36 7.05
C ARG A 487 -9.07 -2.42 8.00
N ILE A 488 -8.03 -2.89 8.68
CA ILE A 488 -7.12 -2.03 9.46
C ILE A 488 -6.47 -1.01 8.53
N ALA A 489 -5.82 -1.46 7.44
CA ALA A 489 -5.01 -0.58 6.61
C ALA A 489 -5.80 0.52 5.86
N GLN A 490 -7.10 0.33 5.63
CA GLN A 490 -8.00 1.33 5.03
C GLN A 490 -8.45 2.42 6.02
N LYS A 491 -8.65 2.07 7.29
CA LYS A 491 -9.35 2.94 8.27
C LYS A 491 -8.49 3.36 9.47
N ALA A 492 -7.54 2.54 9.91
CA ALA A 492 -6.95 2.64 11.25
C ALA A 492 -6.05 3.87 11.49
N ARG A 493 -5.57 4.53 10.43
CA ARG A 493 -4.71 5.72 10.49
C ARG A 493 -5.24 6.80 11.46
N ALA A 494 -6.55 7.06 11.47
CA ALA A 494 -7.12 8.14 12.28
C ALA A 494 -7.15 7.80 13.77
N VAL A 495 -7.31 6.53 14.12
CA VAL A 495 -7.41 6.01 15.50
C VAL A 495 -6.07 5.53 16.07
N GLY A 496 -4.98 5.72 15.33
CA GLY A 496 -3.62 5.45 15.81
C GLY A 496 -3.23 3.97 15.88
N ILE A 497 -3.86 3.11 15.07
CA ILE A 497 -3.47 1.70 14.96
C ILE A 497 -2.74 1.51 13.61
N HIS A 498 -1.57 0.89 13.66
CA HIS A 498 -0.59 0.85 12.58
C HIS A 498 -0.08 -0.58 12.36
N LEU A 499 0.29 -0.91 11.11
CA LEU A 499 0.82 -2.22 10.74
C LEU A 499 2.26 -2.10 10.24
N VAL A 500 3.17 -2.92 10.79
CA VAL A 500 4.49 -3.18 10.22
C VAL A 500 4.53 -4.67 9.87
N VAL A 501 4.28 -4.97 8.61
CA VAL A 501 4.16 -6.34 8.10
C VAL A 501 5.44 -6.70 7.37
N ALA A 502 6.11 -7.77 7.78
CA ALA A 502 7.34 -8.23 7.16
C ALA A 502 7.19 -9.63 6.53
N THR A 503 8.04 -9.95 5.56
CA THR A 503 8.13 -11.30 4.98
C THR A 503 9.52 -11.62 4.41
N GLN A 504 9.88 -12.89 4.40
CA GLN A 504 11.00 -13.43 3.61
C GLN A 504 10.55 -14.13 2.31
N ARG A 505 9.23 -14.19 2.03
CA ARG A 505 8.64 -14.81 0.83
C ARG A 505 7.90 -13.76 -0.03
N PRO A 506 8.58 -13.09 -0.97
CA PRO A 506 8.03 -12.04 -1.83
C PRO A 506 7.21 -12.60 -3.02
N SER A 507 6.32 -13.55 -2.75
CA SER A 507 5.49 -14.24 -3.74
C SER A 507 4.04 -13.74 -3.71
N THR A 508 3.33 -13.86 -4.83
CA THR A 508 2.00 -13.23 -5.05
C THR A 508 0.84 -13.87 -4.27
N ASP A 509 1.04 -15.07 -3.74
CA ASP A 509 0.15 -15.78 -2.81
C ASP A 509 0.24 -15.23 -1.37
N VAL A 510 1.41 -14.72 -0.97
CA VAL A 510 1.62 -14.04 0.31
C VAL A 510 1.33 -12.54 0.18
N ILE A 511 1.85 -11.92 -0.88
CA ILE A 511 1.73 -10.49 -1.18
C ILE A 511 0.71 -10.30 -2.31
N THR A 512 -0.55 -10.50 -1.93
CA THR A 512 -1.71 -10.42 -2.83
C THR A 512 -1.97 -8.99 -3.33
N GLY A 513 -2.83 -8.86 -4.34
CA GLY A 513 -3.29 -7.54 -4.81
C GLY A 513 -3.94 -6.70 -3.71
N MET A 514 -4.69 -7.31 -2.78
CA MET A 514 -5.31 -6.60 -1.65
C MET A 514 -4.27 -6.14 -0.62
N ILE A 515 -3.30 -7.00 -0.28
CA ILE A 515 -2.20 -6.62 0.61
C ILE A 515 -1.42 -5.43 0.00
N LYS A 516 -1.10 -5.46 -1.30
CA LYS A 516 -0.39 -4.35 -1.95
C LYS A 516 -1.17 -3.05 -2.09
N ALA A 517 -2.48 -3.15 -2.34
CA ALA A 517 -3.36 -1.98 -2.46
C ALA A 517 -3.48 -1.20 -1.15
N ASN A 518 -3.49 -1.91 -0.02
CA ASN A 518 -3.67 -1.30 1.30
C ASN A 518 -2.34 -1.03 2.05
N LEU A 519 -1.21 -1.62 1.63
CA LEU A 519 0.14 -1.32 2.12
C LEU A 519 0.97 -0.52 1.08
N PRO A 520 0.76 0.81 0.94
CA PRO A 520 1.42 1.62 -0.08
C PRO A 520 2.86 2.04 0.30
N SER A 521 3.20 2.07 1.59
CA SER A 521 4.56 2.33 2.06
C SER A 521 5.32 1.01 2.13
N ARG A 522 6.45 0.89 1.43
CA ARG A 522 7.16 -0.40 1.29
C ARG A 522 8.67 -0.25 1.38
N ILE A 523 9.32 -1.22 2.00
CA ILE A 523 10.78 -1.36 2.06
C ILE A 523 11.15 -2.72 1.49
N SER A 524 12.08 -2.75 0.54
CA SER A 524 12.72 -3.99 0.10
C SER A 524 14.21 -3.93 0.40
N PHE A 525 14.69 -4.89 1.18
CA PHE A 525 16.10 -5.29 1.19
C PHE A 525 16.40 -6.14 -0.05
N ALA A 526 17.62 -6.67 -0.14
CA ALA A 526 18.04 -7.55 -1.23
C ALA A 526 17.09 -8.75 -1.42
N LEU A 527 16.71 -8.99 -2.68
CA LEU A 527 15.89 -10.12 -3.15
C LEU A 527 16.63 -10.93 -4.22
N ARG A 528 16.12 -12.10 -4.59
CA ARG A 528 16.82 -13.03 -5.49
C ARG A 528 16.60 -12.75 -6.97
N SER A 529 15.47 -12.17 -7.34
CA SER A 529 15.09 -11.94 -8.74
C SER A 529 14.34 -10.62 -8.94
N GLN A 530 14.32 -10.16 -10.20
CA GLN A 530 13.46 -9.04 -10.59
C GLN A 530 11.95 -9.37 -10.48
N ILE A 531 11.57 -10.65 -10.35
CA ILE A 531 10.16 -11.04 -10.15
C ILE A 531 9.77 -10.69 -8.72
N ASP A 532 10.56 -11.15 -7.74
CA ASP A 532 10.43 -10.80 -6.33
C ASP A 532 10.39 -9.28 -6.12
N SER A 533 11.32 -8.56 -6.78
CA SER A 533 11.39 -7.09 -6.75
C SER A 533 10.08 -6.45 -7.25
N ARG A 534 9.53 -6.94 -8.37
CA ARG A 534 8.24 -6.46 -8.91
C ARG A 534 7.06 -6.88 -8.05
N THR A 535 7.11 -8.02 -7.33
CA THR A 535 6.06 -8.36 -6.36
C THR A 535 5.99 -7.25 -5.32
N ILE A 536 7.11 -6.86 -4.71
CA ILE A 536 7.12 -5.90 -3.59
C ILE A 536 7.00 -4.43 -4.04
N LEU A 537 7.88 -3.98 -4.92
CA LEU A 537 8.04 -2.56 -5.27
C LEU A 537 7.27 -2.13 -6.54
N ASP A 538 6.54 -3.05 -7.18
CA ASP A 538 5.95 -2.90 -8.52
C ASP A 538 6.98 -2.61 -9.64
N THR A 539 8.29 -2.65 -9.33
CA THR A 539 9.41 -2.43 -10.26
C THR A 539 10.63 -3.30 -9.90
N ALA A 540 11.55 -3.47 -10.85
CA ALA A 540 12.86 -4.08 -10.61
C ALA A 540 13.81 -3.11 -9.87
N GLY A 541 14.84 -3.65 -9.23
CA GLY A 541 15.92 -2.92 -8.55
C GLY A 541 16.37 -3.55 -7.23
N ALA A 542 15.49 -4.27 -6.52
CA ALA A 542 15.83 -4.90 -5.23
C ALA A 542 16.79 -6.09 -5.38
N GLU A 543 16.85 -6.70 -6.56
CA GLU A 543 17.83 -7.73 -6.93
C GLU A 543 19.25 -7.18 -7.13
N LYS A 544 19.44 -5.85 -7.16
CA LYS A 544 20.76 -5.17 -7.29
C LYS A 544 21.25 -4.55 -5.96
N LEU A 545 20.67 -4.96 -4.83
CA LEU A 545 21.06 -4.51 -3.50
C LEU A 545 22.15 -5.40 -2.90
N LEU A 546 23.10 -4.79 -2.19
CA LEU A 546 24.34 -5.41 -1.70
C LEU A 546 24.15 -6.25 -0.41
N GLY A 547 22.90 -6.52 -0.02
CA GLY A 547 22.54 -7.12 1.26
C GLY A 547 22.98 -6.27 2.46
N GLN A 548 23.14 -6.91 3.63
CA GLN A 548 23.69 -6.29 4.84
C GLN A 548 23.04 -4.93 5.22
N GLY A 549 21.73 -4.80 5.01
CA GLY A 549 20.96 -3.60 5.31
C GLY A 549 20.76 -2.62 4.15
N ASP A 550 21.36 -2.83 2.97
CA ASP A 550 21.07 -2.04 1.76
C ASP A 550 19.61 -2.29 1.30
N MET A 551 18.82 -1.23 1.19
CA MET A 551 17.38 -1.28 0.92
C MET A 551 16.86 -0.16 0.02
N LEU A 552 15.70 -0.39 -0.57
CA LEU A 552 14.89 0.57 -1.33
C LEU A 552 13.59 0.87 -0.58
N LEU A 553 13.36 2.14 -0.29
CA LEU A 553 12.11 2.68 0.26
C LEU A 553 11.22 3.20 -0.87
N LEU A 554 10.01 2.66 -0.98
CA LEU A 554 8.88 3.26 -1.67
C LEU A 554 8.01 3.97 -0.63
N ALA A 555 8.13 5.30 -0.54
CA ALA A 555 7.32 6.12 0.37
C ALA A 555 5.88 6.25 -0.15
N ASN A 556 4.90 6.28 0.76
CA ASN A 556 3.49 6.46 0.40
C ASN A 556 3.28 7.75 -0.44
N GLY A 557 2.66 7.62 -1.61
CA GLY A 557 2.46 8.71 -2.57
C GLY A 557 3.69 9.06 -3.43
N SER A 558 4.83 8.39 -3.25
CA SER A 558 6.00 8.51 -4.14
C SER A 558 5.97 7.45 -5.23
N SER A 559 6.30 7.84 -6.46
CA SER A 559 6.67 6.92 -7.55
C SER A 559 8.19 6.68 -7.65
N LYS A 560 8.98 7.33 -6.79
CA LYS A 560 10.45 7.20 -6.73
C LYS A 560 10.86 6.33 -5.56
N LEU A 561 11.76 5.39 -5.84
CA LEU A 561 12.49 4.63 -4.83
C LEU A 561 13.66 5.45 -4.27
N GLU A 562 13.77 5.51 -2.96
CA GLU A 562 14.95 6.04 -2.26
C GLU A 562 15.82 4.87 -1.78
N ARG A 563 17.11 4.85 -2.14
CA ARG A 563 18.07 3.86 -1.63
C ARG A 563 18.63 4.32 -0.29
N ILE A 564 18.65 3.42 0.69
CA ILE A 564 19.03 3.69 2.09
C ILE A 564 19.90 2.54 2.57
N GLN A 565 21.03 2.84 3.22
CA GLN A 565 21.76 1.88 4.02
C GLN A 565 21.14 1.82 5.41
N GLY A 566 20.57 0.67 5.76
CA GLY A 566 19.92 0.42 7.05
C GLY A 566 20.86 0.58 8.24
N ALA A 567 20.32 1.08 9.35
CA ALA A 567 21.04 1.11 10.61
C ALA A 567 21.25 -0.31 11.15
N TYR A 568 22.42 -0.52 11.75
CA TYR A 568 22.78 -1.74 12.46
C TYR A 568 22.71 -1.49 13.97
N ILE A 569 21.87 -2.28 14.63
CA ILE A 569 21.82 -2.48 16.08
C ILE A 569 22.23 -3.93 16.36
N SER A 570 23.02 -4.19 17.41
CA SER A 570 23.37 -5.56 17.79
C SER A 570 22.35 -6.19 18.74
N ASP A 571 22.31 -7.52 18.78
CA ASP A 571 21.44 -8.27 19.69
C ASP A 571 21.73 -7.96 21.17
N GLU A 572 22.99 -7.60 21.49
CA GLU A 572 23.40 -7.08 22.79
C GLU A 572 22.79 -5.70 23.09
N GLU A 573 22.77 -4.78 22.11
CA GLU A 573 22.11 -3.48 22.25
C GLU A 573 20.59 -3.61 22.41
N VAL A 574 19.96 -4.53 21.66
CA VAL A 574 18.53 -4.89 21.82
C VAL A 574 18.26 -5.48 23.20
N LYS A 575 19.04 -6.50 23.63
CA LYS A 575 18.87 -7.16 24.92
C LYS A 575 19.04 -6.20 26.10
N ASN A 576 20.08 -5.37 26.08
CA ASN A 576 20.31 -4.39 27.14
C ASN A 576 19.16 -3.38 27.23
N LEU A 577 18.55 -2.99 26.10
CA LEU A 577 17.37 -2.13 26.06
C LEU A 577 16.13 -2.84 26.64
N THR A 578 15.84 -4.08 26.22
CA THR A 578 14.66 -4.78 26.72
C THR A 578 14.78 -5.20 28.18
N ASP A 579 15.96 -5.60 28.67
CA ASP A 579 16.21 -5.88 30.08
C ASP A 579 16.08 -4.62 30.96
N THR A 580 16.53 -3.46 30.48
CA THR A 580 16.34 -2.17 31.17
C THR A 580 14.85 -1.83 31.32
N LEU A 581 14.05 -2.07 30.28
CA LEU A 581 12.60 -1.82 30.32
C LEU A 581 11.84 -2.86 31.18
N LYS A 582 12.23 -4.14 31.14
CA LYS A 582 11.64 -5.20 31.98
C LYS A 582 11.91 -4.99 33.47
N SER A 583 13.09 -4.47 33.81
CA SER A 583 13.46 -4.16 35.20
C SER A 583 12.86 -2.85 35.71
N SER A 584 12.55 -1.88 34.84
CA SER A 584 11.87 -0.64 35.26
C SER A 584 10.38 -0.85 35.58
N LYS A 585 9.65 -1.64 34.78
CA LYS A 585 8.22 -1.85 34.96
C LYS A 585 7.73 -3.20 34.46
N LYS A 586 7.07 -3.96 35.34
CA LYS A 586 6.43 -5.23 34.98
C LYS A 586 5.26 -5.00 34.01
N VAL A 587 5.23 -5.77 32.92
CA VAL A 587 4.13 -5.78 31.95
C VAL A 587 2.78 -6.18 32.59
N LYS A 588 1.69 -5.61 32.07
CA LYS A 588 0.31 -6.06 32.32
C LYS A 588 -0.30 -6.45 30.98
N TYR A 589 -0.35 -7.75 30.71
CA TYR A 589 -0.99 -8.29 29.52
C TYR A 589 -2.53 -8.17 29.58
N ARG A 590 -3.13 -8.12 28.39
CA ARG A 590 -4.56 -8.08 28.10
C ARG A 590 -4.93 -9.38 27.38
N ASN A 591 -5.21 -10.43 28.17
CA ASN A 591 -5.44 -11.77 27.63
C ASN A 591 -6.71 -11.84 26.74
N GLU A 592 -7.66 -10.93 26.95
CA GLU A 592 -8.90 -10.80 26.17
C GLU A 592 -8.66 -10.45 24.68
N ILE A 593 -7.40 -10.17 24.29
CA ILE A 593 -6.97 -9.95 22.90
C ILE A 593 -6.70 -11.27 22.16
N LEU A 594 -6.43 -12.36 22.89
CA LEU A 594 -6.16 -13.69 22.35
C LEU A 594 -7.35 -14.66 22.48
N GLU A 595 -8.40 -14.24 23.19
CA GLU A 595 -9.66 -14.96 23.29
C GLU A 595 -10.48 -14.73 22.00
N GLU A 596 -11.10 -15.78 21.45
CA GLU A 596 -12.06 -15.57 20.38
C GLU A 596 -13.24 -14.78 20.94
N ILE A 597 -13.38 -13.54 20.50
CA ILE A 597 -14.66 -12.84 20.52
C ILE A 597 -15.61 -13.72 19.70
N GLN A 598 -16.41 -14.53 20.38
CA GLN A 598 -17.65 -15.02 19.83
C GLN A 598 -18.41 -13.77 19.43
N GLU A 599 -18.58 -13.56 18.12
CA GLU A 599 -19.60 -12.63 17.69
C GLU A 599 -20.90 -13.21 18.23
N GLU A 600 -21.48 -12.52 19.22
CA GLU A 600 -22.93 -12.39 19.31
C GLU A 600 -23.38 -11.72 18.00
N THR A 601 -23.36 -12.52 16.93
CA THR A 601 -24.34 -12.40 15.88
C THR A 601 -25.66 -12.30 16.60
N ILE A 602 -26.37 -11.20 16.38
CA ILE A 602 -27.77 -11.09 16.77
C ILE A 602 -28.53 -12.03 15.83
N ASP A 603 -28.36 -13.34 16.04
CA ASP A 603 -29.08 -14.41 15.37
C ASP A 603 -30.42 -14.64 16.08
N ILE A 604 -31.06 -13.50 16.34
CA ILE A 604 -32.47 -13.33 16.61
C ILE A 604 -32.95 -12.63 15.35
N ASP A 605 -33.58 -13.36 14.45
CA ASP A 605 -34.04 -12.79 13.18
C ASP A 605 -34.95 -11.58 13.44
N PRO A 606 -34.92 -10.50 12.65
CA PRO A 606 -35.84 -9.35 12.82
C PRO A 606 -37.35 -9.67 12.81
N PHE A 607 -37.74 -10.90 12.49
CA PHE A 607 -39.10 -11.40 12.64
C PHE A 607 -39.35 -12.29 13.88
N PHE A 608 -38.38 -12.45 14.79
CA PHE A 608 -38.47 -13.31 15.98
C PHE A 608 -39.58 -12.89 16.94
N GLU A 609 -39.62 -11.63 17.40
CA GLU A 609 -40.72 -11.10 18.23
C GLU A 609 -42.08 -11.25 17.53
N ASN A 610 -42.12 -11.04 16.21
CA ASN A 610 -43.33 -11.23 15.41
C ASN A 610 -43.74 -12.72 15.39
N ALA A 611 -42.78 -13.65 15.35
CA ALA A 611 -43.00 -15.09 15.43
C ALA A 611 -43.53 -15.50 16.81
N VAL A 612 -42.92 -15.01 17.90
CA VAL A 612 -43.42 -15.20 19.28
C VAL A 612 -44.88 -14.73 19.40
N ASN A 613 -45.19 -13.52 18.92
CA ASN A 613 -46.55 -12.97 18.94
C ASN A 613 -47.55 -13.78 18.10
N ILE A 614 -47.14 -14.33 16.95
CA ILE A 614 -47.97 -15.27 16.17
C ILE A 614 -48.26 -16.55 16.96
N ILE A 615 -47.28 -17.06 17.71
CA ILE A 615 -47.43 -18.27 18.53
C ILE A 615 -48.37 -17.99 19.72
N LYS A 616 -48.23 -16.84 20.40
CA LYS A 616 -49.18 -16.39 21.45
C LYS A 616 -50.62 -16.35 20.92
N GLN A 617 -50.83 -15.91 19.67
CA GLN A 617 -52.17 -15.75 19.07
C GLN A 617 -52.79 -17.04 18.51
N GLU A 618 -52.01 -17.87 17.82
CA GLU A 618 -52.51 -19.10 17.16
C GLU A 618 -52.46 -20.34 18.08
N ASN A 619 -51.75 -20.24 19.21
CA ASN A 619 -51.41 -21.33 20.15
C ASN A 619 -50.90 -22.61 19.45
N LYS A 620 -50.18 -22.42 18.33
CA LYS A 620 -49.58 -23.46 17.49
C LYS A 620 -48.34 -22.89 16.82
N VAL A 621 -47.35 -23.74 16.57
CA VAL A 621 -46.11 -23.36 15.88
C VAL A 621 -45.76 -24.40 14.81
N SER A 622 -45.22 -23.93 13.68
CA SER A 622 -44.59 -24.76 12.63
C SER A 622 -43.90 -23.86 11.61
N ILE A 623 -42.88 -24.37 10.93
CA ILE A 623 -42.16 -23.65 9.85
C ILE A 623 -43.14 -23.13 8.80
N SER A 624 -44.12 -23.94 8.38
CA SER A 624 -45.15 -23.57 7.40
C SER A 624 -46.11 -22.46 7.88
N LEU A 625 -46.42 -22.41 9.19
CA LEU A 625 -47.22 -21.32 9.77
C LEU A 625 -46.45 -20.01 9.75
N LEU A 626 -45.17 -20.05 10.17
CA LEU A 626 -44.27 -18.90 10.17
C LEU A 626 -44.04 -18.35 8.75
N GLN A 627 -43.77 -19.23 7.77
CA GLN A 627 -43.69 -18.86 6.35
C GLN A 627 -44.93 -18.06 5.90
N ARG A 628 -46.14 -18.55 6.21
CA ARG A 628 -47.40 -17.96 5.75
C ARG A 628 -47.73 -16.65 6.46
N LYS A 629 -47.50 -16.55 7.77
CA LYS A 629 -47.85 -15.37 8.59
C LYS A 629 -46.82 -14.25 8.43
N LEU A 630 -45.52 -14.57 8.46
CA LEU A 630 -44.41 -13.61 8.30
C LEU A 630 -44.08 -13.30 6.83
N LYS A 631 -44.64 -14.07 5.88
CA LYS A 631 -44.36 -13.98 4.43
C LYS A 631 -42.88 -14.19 4.06
N VAL A 632 -42.18 -15.04 4.82
CA VAL A 632 -40.76 -15.36 4.61
C VAL A 632 -40.56 -16.70 3.88
N GLY A 633 -39.42 -16.86 3.22
CA GLY A 633 -39.03 -18.12 2.57
C GLY A 633 -38.66 -19.22 3.57
N PHE A 634 -38.73 -20.49 3.12
CA PHE A 634 -38.57 -21.68 3.95
C PHE A 634 -37.33 -21.63 4.87
N ASN A 635 -36.13 -21.38 4.32
CA ASN A 635 -34.88 -21.35 5.08
C ASN A 635 -34.92 -20.33 6.24
N ARG A 636 -35.57 -19.17 6.04
CA ARG A 636 -35.69 -18.14 7.07
C ARG A 636 -36.73 -18.52 8.13
N ALA A 637 -37.83 -19.15 7.74
CA ALA A 637 -38.79 -19.72 8.69
C ALA A 637 -38.21 -20.89 9.50
N SER A 638 -37.34 -21.72 8.91
CA SER A 638 -36.62 -22.80 9.62
C SER A 638 -35.70 -22.22 10.68
N ARG A 639 -34.88 -21.23 10.30
CA ARG A 639 -33.99 -20.56 11.26
C ARG A 639 -34.74 -19.87 12.39
N ILE A 640 -35.85 -19.17 12.09
CA ILE A 640 -36.71 -18.58 13.13
C ILE A 640 -37.30 -19.66 14.05
N TYR A 641 -37.66 -20.83 13.51
CA TYR A 641 -38.18 -21.96 14.28
C TYR A 641 -37.12 -22.62 15.17
N GLU A 642 -35.86 -22.69 14.70
CA GLU A 642 -34.69 -23.14 15.46
C GLU A 642 -34.38 -22.16 16.61
N GLN A 643 -34.30 -20.86 16.32
CA GLN A 643 -34.13 -19.79 17.32
C GLN A 643 -35.22 -19.82 18.40
N LEU A 644 -36.48 -20.11 18.03
CA LEU A 644 -37.59 -20.26 18.98
C LEU A 644 -37.47 -21.47 19.90
N LYS A 645 -36.73 -22.52 19.50
CA LYS A 645 -36.37 -23.64 20.39
C LYS A 645 -35.24 -23.27 21.34
N GLU A 646 -34.20 -22.63 20.81
CA GLU A 646 -33.02 -22.19 21.58
C GLU A 646 -33.40 -21.20 22.69
N HIS A 647 -34.34 -20.30 22.42
CA HIS A 647 -34.89 -19.35 23.40
C HIS A 647 -36.03 -19.92 24.27
N GLY A 648 -36.27 -21.23 24.23
CA GLY A 648 -37.21 -21.91 25.13
C GLY A 648 -38.70 -21.57 24.93
N VAL A 649 -39.09 -21.01 23.79
CA VAL A 649 -40.50 -20.76 23.43
C VAL A 649 -41.18 -22.04 22.93
N VAL A 650 -40.38 -22.94 22.34
CA VAL A 650 -40.81 -24.22 21.78
C VAL A 650 -39.91 -25.34 22.31
N SER A 651 -40.49 -26.42 22.80
CA SER A 651 -39.78 -27.62 23.23
C SER A 651 -39.10 -28.34 22.06
N TYR A 652 -38.08 -29.14 22.36
CA TYR A 652 -37.51 -30.07 21.39
C TYR A 652 -38.58 -31.02 20.81
N ASP A 653 -39.60 -31.39 21.59
CA ASP A 653 -40.76 -32.21 21.20
C ASP A 653 -41.88 -31.43 20.45
N ASP A 654 -41.57 -30.26 19.87
CA ASP A 654 -42.48 -29.38 19.10
C ASP A 654 -43.70 -28.82 19.87
N GLN A 655 -43.74 -28.99 21.19
CA GLN A 655 -44.77 -28.40 22.08
C GLN A 655 -44.42 -26.97 22.47
N ILE A 656 -45.42 -26.09 22.60
CA ILE A 656 -45.20 -24.71 23.07
C ILE A 656 -45.00 -24.73 24.59
N ILE A 657 -43.94 -24.06 25.07
CA ILE A 657 -43.66 -23.93 26.50
C ILE A 657 -44.38 -22.67 27.00
N THR A 658 -45.55 -22.85 27.62
CA THR A 658 -46.42 -21.74 28.05
C THR A 658 -45.80 -20.85 29.11
N ASP A 659 -44.92 -21.40 29.95
CA ASP A 659 -44.60 -20.81 31.24
C ASP A 659 -43.56 -19.68 31.11
N ASN A 660 -42.75 -19.69 30.05
CA ASN A 660 -41.78 -18.62 29.71
C ASN A 660 -42.39 -17.50 28.84
N ILE A 661 -43.61 -17.66 28.31
CA ILE A 661 -44.13 -16.78 27.26
C ILE A 661 -44.32 -15.33 27.73
N ASP A 662 -44.59 -15.10 29.01
CA ASP A 662 -44.87 -13.76 29.56
C ASP A 662 -43.68 -13.14 30.31
N GLU A 663 -42.56 -13.86 30.48
CA GLU A 663 -41.30 -13.29 30.99
C GLU A 663 -40.44 -12.64 29.88
N ILE A 664 -40.81 -12.80 28.60
CA ILE A 664 -40.14 -12.16 27.45
C ILE A 664 -40.81 -10.80 27.16
N ASN A 665 -40.27 -9.73 27.76
CA ASN A 665 -40.53 -8.31 27.45
C ASN A 665 -39.28 -7.46 27.73
#